data_AF-A0A8C0CY38-F1
#
_entry.id   AF-A0A8C0CY38-F1
#
_cell.length_a   1.000
_cell.length_b   1.000
_cell.length_c   1.000
_cell.angle_alpha   90.00
_cell.angle_beta   90.00
_cell.angle_gamma   90.00
#
_symmetry.space_group_name_H-M   'P 1'
#
loop_
_entity.id
_entity.type
_entity.pdbx_description
1 polymer ?
#
loop_
_entity_poly.entity_id
_entity_poly.type
_entity_poly.pdbx_seq_one_letter_code
_entity_poly.pdbx_strand_id
1 'polypeptide(L)'
;ESETYDHLLEVAVTPEQLNHYRNVVEAARSELAATLVKFESAQSELRELRSKMLSKEVSCQELKLKAEMENYRENNARKPSLLTSLRDRVRELEEESAALSTSKIRTKITAQSAIKENQELKKKVVELDEKLQKCLKENEENKDQVSQNCRKHEEFLAQLHDCLDPGKKNEKASDEDLILKLGELCKENAFVKGQIVTLEETKNVHEMEAKASGETITRLASEVNRTQMQDLLSAVEAKEALEREVKILQERLLAGQRVWDISEQELSLLKRRSLELEKSLKASVDAAAAPQSEYFSFREKIAALLRSSSGTLRPTEDATLERIREMGGREESGKRMVSQLEAQISELVGQLGNESGFHQRSLQRAQKAENRLETLQGQLTHLEGELVSGDVLRDNLNFEKQKYLKFLDQLSEKMKLDQMAAELGFDMRLDVVLARTGQLVHLESSAVIENKTIAYSLQRKLKTQKERLESKELHMNRLRQKIAQLEEEKQVHSASAAERDEARATIRKLQKKVERLQKELSVCRELNTELKAKLADTSELKNKTLEQTKAIENLNKSRDKLEKMKEKAEKKLLSVKSELETTEHGAKESKERARNMLEVVTSEMKTLKQSLEELVDFREVVSQMLGLNVTSLTLPDYEIFKCLERLIHSHQHHFVTCACLKDVTTRQDGHPQGHLQLLH
;
A
#
# COMPACT_ATOMS: atom_id res chain seq x y z
N GLU A 1 42.95 -59.06 -12.04
CA GLU A 1 44.31 -58.49 -11.88
C GLU A 1 44.84 -58.88 -10.50
N SER A 2 46.13 -58.70 -10.27
CA SER A 2 46.85 -59.00 -9.01
C SER A 2 46.89 -60.47 -8.55
N GLU A 3 48.02 -61.12 -8.83
CA GLU A 3 48.57 -62.18 -7.96
C GLU A 3 49.20 -61.54 -6.71
N THR A 4 49.51 -62.35 -5.67
CA THR A 4 50.86 -62.47 -5.02
C THR A 4 50.82 -63.26 -3.70
N TYR A 5 51.58 -64.36 -3.61
CA TYR A 5 52.15 -65.01 -2.40
C TYR A 5 51.18 -65.45 -1.25
N ASP A 6 51.51 -66.38 -0.33
CA ASP A 6 52.73 -67.16 -0.10
C ASP A 6 52.41 -68.60 0.41
N HIS A 7 53.44 -69.43 0.63
CA HIS A 7 53.34 -70.80 1.18
C HIS A 7 52.94 -70.86 2.68
N LEU A 8 52.46 -72.03 3.15
CA LEU A 8 53.08 -72.80 4.25
C LEU A 8 52.37 -74.15 4.56
N LEU A 9 53.19 -75.16 4.90
CA LEU A 9 52.91 -76.36 5.73
C LEU A 9 51.79 -77.35 5.33
N GLU A 10 52.20 -78.51 4.79
CA GLU A 10 51.48 -79.76 5.03
C GLU A 10 51.62 -80.20 6.51
N VAL A 11 50.52 -80.60 7.13
CA VAL A 11 50.49 -81.25 8.45
C VAL A 11 49.73 -82.57 8.31
N ALA A 12 50.28 -83.65 8.86
CA ALA A 12 49.64 -84.97 8.82
C ALA A 12 48.35 -84.98 9.68
N VAL A 13 47.20 -84.89 9.01
CA VAL A 13 45.85 -84.91 9.62
C VAL A 13 45.49 -86.34 10.03
N THR A 14 44.98 -86.54 11.24
CA THR A 14 44.63 -87.89 11.72
C THR A 14 43.28 -88.39 11.14
N PRO A 15 43.03 -89.71 11.10
CA PRO A 15 41.77 -90.25 10.56
C PRO A 15 40.51 -89.73 11.27
N GLU A 16 40.60 -89.45 12.57
CA GLU A 16 39.51 -88.89 13.38
C GLU A 16 39.20 -87.44 12.97
N GLN A 17 40.25 -86.65 12.68
CA GLN A 17 40.10 -85.28 12.18
C GLN A 17 39.46 -85.28 10.78
N LEU A 18 39.87 -86.17 9.87
CA LEU A 18 39.25 -86.31 8.55
C LEU A 18 37.77 -86.71 8.63
N ASN A 19 37.39 -87.61 9.54
CA ASN A 19 35.99 -87.95 9.78
C ASN A 19 35.21 -86.80 10.43
N HIS A 20 35.82 -86.04 11.35
CA HIS A 20 35.21 -84.83 11.90
C HIS A 20 34.91 -83.79 10.81
N TYR A 21 35.88 -83.48 9.95
CA TYR A 21 35.68 -82.57 8.82
C TYR A 21 34.64 -83.09 7.82
N ARG A 22 34.60 -84.40 7.54
CA ARG A 22 33.54 -84.99 6.71
C ARG A 22 32.15 -84.76 7.32
N ASN A 23 31.97 -85.07 8.60
CA ASN A 23 30.68 -84.93 9.28
C ASN A 23 30.24 -83.45 9.34
N VAL A 24 31.17 -82.52 9.54
CA VAL A 24 30.91 -81.07 9.48
C VAL A 24 30.49 -80.63 8.08
N VAL A 25 31.14 -81.13 7.02
CA VAL A 25 30.77 -80.84 5.62
C VAL A 25 29.42 -81.45 5.24
N GLU A 26 29.11 -82.66 5.72
CA GLU A 26 27.81 -83.30 5.49
C GLU A 26 26.68 -82.60 6.26
N ALA A 27 26.90 -82.18 7.50
CA ALA A 27 25.98 -81.33 8.24
C ALA A 27 25.74 -79.97 7.55
N ALA A 28 26.81 -79.27 7.15
CA ALA A 28 26.70 -77.99 6.43
C ALA A 28 25.98 -78.14 5.07
N ARG A 29 26.15 -79.27 4.37
CA ARG A 29 25.38 -79.59 3.16
C ARG A 29 23.91 -79.85 3.45
N SER A 30 23.58 -80.54 4.55
CA SER A 30 22.19 -80.75 4.98
C SER A 30 21.50 -79.45 5.42
N GLU A 31 22.22 -78.56 6.13
CA GLU A 31 21.75 -77.22 6.48
C GLU A 31 21.56 -76.33 5.23
N LEU A 32 22.48 -76.40 4.27
CA LEU A 32 22.34 -75.71 2.98
C LEU A 32 21.11 -76.22 2.20
N ALA A 33 20.89 -77.54 2.14
CA ALA A 33 19.69 -78.10 1.52
C ALA A 33 18.40 -77.66 2.24
N ALA A 34 18.40 -77.68 3.58
CA ALA A 34 17.25 -77.25 4.39
C ALA A 34 16.97 -75.74 4.28
N THR A 35 17.99 -74.90 4.11
CA THR A 35 17.82 -73.46 3.87
C THR A 35 17.39 -73.15 2.44
N LEU A 36 17.86 -73.90 1.43
CA LEU A 36 17.37 -73.81 0.05
C LEU A 36 15.87 -74.17 -0.04
N VAL A 37 15.43 -75.27 0.57
CA VAL A 37 13.99 -75.65 0.58
C VAL A 37 13.13 -74.59 1.28
N LYS A 38 13.60 -74.00 2.38
CA LYS A 38 12.92 -72.87 3.04
C LYS A 38 12.90 -71.59 2.20
N PHE A 39 13.94 -71.33 1.43
CA PHE A 39 13.99 -70.21 0.49
C PHE A 39 13.02 -70.43 -0.67
N GLU A 40 12.94 -71.63 -1.22
CA GLU A 40 12.01 -72.00 -2.29
C GLU A 40 10.55 -71.96 -1.82
N SER A 41 10.25 -72.40 -0.58
CA SER A 41 8.91 -72.30 0.00
C SER A 41 8.51 -70.84 0.24
N ALA A 42 9.38 -70.03 0.87
CA ALA A 42 9.12 -68.60 1.06
C ALA A 42 8.98 -67.86 -0.29
N GLN A 43 9.74 -68.24 -1.31
CA GLN A 43 9.61 -67.68 -2.66
C GLN A 43 8.29 -68.11 -3.34
N SER A 44 7.77 -69.31 -3.05
CA SER A 44 6.46 -69.76 -3.56
C SER A 44 5.30 -69.04 -2.87
N GLU A 45 5.35 -68.88 -1.55
CA GLU A 45 4.41 -68.07 -0.75
C GLU A 45 4.39 -66.62 -1.23
N LEU A 46 5.55 -66.00 -1.49
CA LEU A 46 5.65 -64.65 -2.06
C LEU A 46 5.02 -64.54 -3.46
N ARG A 47 5.13 -65.58 -4.30
CA ARG A 47 4.43 -65.62 -5.61
C ARG A 47 2.91 -65.74 -5.42
N GLU A 48 2.46 -66.59 -4.50
CA GLU A 48 1.04 -66.78 -4.22
C GLU A 48 0.39 -65.53 -3.61
N LEU A 49 1.04 -64.88 -2.63
CA LEU A 49 0.59 -63.63 -2.03
C LEU A 49 0.52 -62.49 -3.06
N ARG A 50 1.49 -62.39 -3.99
CA ARG A 50 1.43 -61.43 -5.10
C ARG A 50 0.23 -61.71 -6.03
N SER A 51 -0.07 -62.96 -6.32
CA SER A 51 -1.27 -63.35 -7.11
C SER A 51 -2.58 -63.01 -6.38
N LYS A 52 -2.65 -63.28 -5.07
CA LYS A 52 -3.79 -62.90 -4.21
C LYS A 52 -3.96 -61.38 -4.13
N MET A 53 -2.86 -60.62 -4.08
CA MET A 53 -2.90 -59.15 -4.09
C MET A 53 -3.41 -58.61 -5.44
N LEU A 54 -2.88 -59.11 -6.57
CA LEU A 54 -3.32 -58.69 -7.91
C LEU A 54 -4.79 -59.03 -8.19
N SER A 55 -5.27 -60.20 -7.77
CA SER A 55 -6.69 -60.56 -7.92
C SER A 55 -7.61 -59.73 -7.01
N LYS A 56 -7.14 -59.29 -5.84
CA LYS A 56 -7.88 -58.33 -4.99
C LYS A 56 -7.89 -56.92 -5.60
N GLU A 57 -6.78 -56.45 -6.16
CA GLU A 57 -6.70 -55.17 -6.87
C GLU A 57 -7.72 -55.11 -8.03
N VAL A 58 -7.74 -56.13 -8.90
CA VAL A 58 -8.73 -56.24 -10.00
C VAL A 58 -10.17 -56.25 -9.46
N SER A 59 -10.44 -56.99 -8.38
CA SER A 59 -11.77 -57.03 -7.75
C SER A 59 -12.20 -55.67 -7.18
N CYS A 60 -11.26 -54.89 -6.61
CA CYS A 60 -11.53 -53.52 -6.15
C CYS A 60 -11.79 -52.56 -7.32
N GLN A 61 -11.04 -52.69 -8.42
CA GLN A 61 -11.26 -51.90 -9.64
C GLN A 61 -12.63 -52.21 -10.28
N GLU A 62 -13.03 -53.48 -10.34
CA GLU A 62 -14.37 -53.88 -10.77
C GLU A 62 -15.47 -53.26 -9.91
N LEU A 63 -15.34 -53.31 -8.58
CA LEU A 63 -16.33 -52.74 -7.65
C LEU A 63 -16.43 -51.21 -7.79
N LYS A 64 -15.31 -50.53 -7.99
CA LYS A 64 -15.28 -49.09 -8.28
C LYS A 64 -16.01 -48.77 -9.58
N LEU A 65 -15.70 -49.50 -10.66
CA LEU A 65 -16.32 -49.29 -11.98
C LEU A 65 -17.83 -49.61 -11.94
N LYS A 66 -18.26 -50.62 -11.19
CA LYS A 66 -19.68 -50.91 -10.91
C LYS A 66 -20.37 -49.73 -10.19
N ALA A 67 -19.74 -49.16 -9.16
CA ALA A 67 -20.28 -48.00 -8.45
C ALA A 67 -20.34 -46.73 -9.33
N GLU A 68 -19.34 -46.49 -10.18
CA GLU A 68 -19.35 -45.39 -11.16
C GLU A 68 -20.47 -45.58 -12.19
N MET A 69 -20.70 -46.80 -12.66
CA MET A 69 -21.80 -47.13 -13.58
C MET A 69 -23.19 -46.97 -12.96
N GLU A 70 -23.39 -47.33 -11.68
CA GLU A 70 -24.67 -47.06 -11.00
C GLU A 70 -24.89 -45.57 -10.74
N ASN A 71 -23.86 -44.83 -10.33
CA ASN A 71 -23.94 -43.37 -10.23
C ASN A 71 -24.29 -42.72 -11.58
N TYR A 72 -23.77 -43.24 -12.70
CA TYR A 72 -24.15 -42.77 -14.03
C TYR A 72 -25.60 -43.12 -14.37
N ARG A 73 -26.03 -44.37 -14.11
CA ARG A 73 -27.42 -44.84 -14.32
C ARG A 73 -28.42 -43.98 -13.55
N GLU A 74 -28.17 -43.74 -12.26
CA GLU A 74 -29.07 -42.96 -11.42
C GLU A 74 -29.16 -41.50 -11.89
N ASN A 75 -28.03 -40.86 -12.17
CA ASN A 75 -28.02 -39.51 -12.74
C ASN A 75 -28.74 -39.44 -14.09
N ASN A 76 -28.64 -40.48 -14.92
CA ASN A 76 -29.32 -40.54 -16.22
C ASN A 76 -30.82 -40.88 -16.11
N ALA A 77 -31.29 -41.40 -14.97
CA ALA A 77 -32.71 -41.58 -14.64
C ALA A 77 -33.32 -40.32 -13.99
N ARG A 78 -32.58 -39.66 -13.07
CA ARG A 78 -32.99 -38.41 -12.40
C ARG A 78 -33.17 -37.25 -13.39
N LYS A 79 -32.31 -37.15 -14.41
CA LYS A 79 -32.35 -36.07 -15.43
C LYS A 79 -33.68 -36.02 -16.20
N PRO A 80 -34.18 -37.10 -16.82
CA PRO A 80 -35.52 -37.13 -17.43
C PRO A 80 -36.65 -36.71 -16.50
N SER A 81 -36.69 -37.21 -15.25
CA SER A 81 -37.74 -36.86 -14.29
C SER A 81 -37.77 -35.37 -13.96
N LEU A 82 -36.59 -34.77 -13.73
CA LEU A 82 -36.46 -33.31 -13.54
C LEU A 82 -36.89 -32.54 -14.79
N LEU A 83 -36.49 -32.99 -15.98
CA LEU A 83 -36.81 -32.34 -17.25
C LEU A 83 -38.32 -32.39 -17.55
N THR A 84 -38.99 -33.50 -17.24
CA THR A 84 -40.46 -33.61 -17.30
C THR A 84 -41.13 -32.65 -16.31
N SER A 85 -40.72 -32.65 -15.03
CA SER A 85 -41.26 -31.73 -14.01
C SER A 85 -41.10 -30.25 -14.41
N LEU A 86 -39.95 -29.87 -14.99
CA LEU A 86 -39.73 -28.52 -15.50
C LEU A 86 -40.62 -28.20 -16.72
N ARG A 87 -40.84 -29.15 -17.64
CA ARG A 87 -41.77 -28.98 -18.77
C ARG A 87 -43.22 -28.84 -18.33
N ASP A 88 -43.64 -29.61 -17.34
CA ASP A 88 -45.00 -29.54 -16.80
C ASP A 88 -45.19 -28.20 -16.07
N ARG A 89 -44.22 -27.73 -15.27
CA ARG A 89 -44.30 -26.40 -14.64
C ARG A 89 -44.26 -25.24 -15.65
N VAL A 90 -43.55 -25.38 -16.78
CA VAL A 90 -43.64 -24.40 -17.89
C VAL A 90 -45.04 -24.38 -18.49
N ARG A 91 -45.66 -25.56 -18.74
CA ARG A 91 -47.02 -25.63 -19.26
C ARG A 91 -48.05 -25.02 -18.31
N GLU A 92 -47.94 -25.29 -17.01
CA GLU A 92 -48.77 -24.65 -15.97
C GLU A 92 -48.67 -23.11 -16.06
N LEU A 93 -47.46 -22.56 -16.17
CA LEU A 93 -47.24 -21.11 -16.29
C LEU A 93 -47.77 -20.53 -17.62
N GLU A 94 -47.72 -21.30 -18.72
CA GLU A 94 -48.31 -20.91 -20.01
C GLU A 94 -49.86 -20.90 -19.94
N GLU A 95 -50.46 -21.89 -19.26
CA GLU A 95 -51.90 -21.99 -19.02
C GLU A 95 -52.40 -20.90 -18.04
N GLU A 96 -51.68 -20.65 -16.94
CA GLU A 96 -51.91 -19.54 -16.00
C GLU A 96 -51.85 -18.18 -16.74
N SER A 97 -50.88 -17.99 -17.64
CA SER A 97 -50.73 -16.78 -18.46
C SER A 97 -51.88 -16.59 -19.46
N ALA A 98 -52.34 -17.68 -20.11
CA ALA A 98 -53.50 -17.65 -21.00
C ALA A 98 -54.81 -17.36 -20.23
N ALA A 99 -54.99 -17.93 -19.04
CA ALA A 99 -56.11 -17.65 -18.16
C ALA A 99 -56.11 -16.19 -17.68
N LEU A 100 -54.94 -15.65 -17.30
CA LEU A 100 -54.78 -14.23 -16.92
C LEU A 100 -55.08 -13.29 -18.10
N SER A 101 -54.61 -13.61 -19.30
CA SER A 101 -54.87 -12.84 -20.52
C SER A 101 -56.37 -12.79 -20.87
N THR A 102 -57.05 -13.94 -20.85
CA THR A 102 -58.50 -14.00 -21.11
C THR A 102 -59.33 -13.34 -20.00
N SER A 103 -58.90 -13.42 -18.74
CA SER A 103 -59.49 -12.67 -17.62
C SER A 103 -59.33 -11.16 -17.78
N LYS A 104 -58.14 -10.69 -18.21
CA LYS A 104 -57.85 -9.28 -18.52
C LYS A 104 -58.68 -8.73 -19.68
N ILE A 105 -58.97 -9.56 -20.68
CA ILE A 105 -59.90 -9.21 -21.78
C ILE A 105 -61.33 -9.12 -21.25
N ARG A 106 -61.80 -10.11 -20.47
CA ARG A 106 -63.16 -10.15 -19.91
C ARG A 106 -63.44 -8.94 -19.01
N THR A 107 -62.54 -8.64 -18.07
CA THR A 107 -62.64 -7.47 -17.18
C THR A 107 -62.63 -6.15 -17.94
N LYS A 108 -61.79 -6.01 -18.97
CA LYS A 108 -61.79 -4.83 -19.86
C LYS A 108 -63.15 -4.64 -20.58
N ILE A 109 -63.75 -5.73 -21.07
CA ILE A 109 -65.08 -5.69 -21.71
C ILE A 109 -66.16 -5.27 -20.69
N THR A 110 -66.16 -5.87 -19.50
CA THR A 110 -67.09 -5.51 -18.41
C THR A 110 -66.98 -4.04 -18.04
N ALA A 111 -65.76 -3.52 -17.85
CA ALA A 111 -65.51 -2.11 -17.56
C ALA A 111 -65.99 -1.19 -18.70
N GLN A 112 -65.75 -1.56 -19.97
CA GLN A 112 -66.25 -0.80 -21.12
C GLN A 112 -67.78 -0.80 -21.20
N SER A 113 -68.45 -1.88 -20.79
CA SER A 113 -69.92 -1.93 -20.70
C SER A 113 -70.44 -1.00 -19.61
N ALA A 114 -69.88 -1.08 -18.40
CA ALA A 114 -70.26 -0.22 -17.28
C ALA A 114 -70.00 1.27 -17.56
N ILE A 115 -68.95 1.61 -18.32
CA ILE A 115 -68.69 2.99 -18.77
C ILE A 115 -69.77 3.49 -19.73
N LYS A 116 -70.23 2.65 -20.69
CA LYS A 116 -71.34 3.02 -21.60
C LYS A 116 -72.65 3.21 -20.85
N GLU A 117 -72.98 2.30 -19.94
CA GLU A 117 -74.17 2.39 -19.10
C GLU A 117 -74.15 3.67 -18.23
N ASN A 118 -73.00 4.00 -17.63
CA ASN A 118 -72.83 5.28 -16.91
C ASN A 118 -72.98 6.51 -17.82
N GLN A 119 -72.58 6.45 -19.09
CA GLN A 119 -72.82 7.53 -20.05
C GLN A 119 -74.30 7.68 -20.42
N GLU A 120 -75.03 6.57 -20.56
CA GLU A 120 -76.48 6.58 -20.79
C GLU A 120 -77.28 7.06 -19.57
N LEU A 121 -76.88 6.63 -18.36
CA LEU A 121 -77.46 7.14 -17.11
C LEU A 121 -77.22 8.64 -16.95
N LYS A 122 -76.01 9.14 -17.28
CA LYS A 122 -75.73 10.59 -17.28
C LYS A 122 -76.60 11.38 -18.25
N LYS A 123 -76.88 10.86 -19.45
CA LYS A 123 -77.85 11.47 -20.39
C LYS A 123 -79.25 11.51 -19.80
N LYS A 124 -79.74 10.39 -19.26
CA LYS A 124 -81.05 10.30 -18.60
C LYS A 124 -81.19 11.25 -17.41
N VAL A 125 -80.13 11.49 -16.64
CA VAL A 125 -80.12 12.48 -15.54
C VAL A 125 -80.28 13.90 -16.08
N VAL A 126 -79.58 14.28 -17.16
CA VAL A 126 -79.76 15.59 -17.82
C VAL A 126 -81.17 15.74 -18.39
N GLU A 127 -81.69 14.73 -19.10
CA GLU A 127 -83.06 14.74 -19.62
C GLU A 127 -84.13 14.83 -18.52
N LEU A 128 -83.86 14.34 -17.31
CA LEU A 128 -84.76 14.43 -16.16
C LEU A 128 -84.65 15.79 -15.47
N ASP A 129 -83.45 16.36 -15.36
CA ASP A 129 -83.26 17.72 -14.86
C ASP A 129 -83.91 18.76 -15.78
N GLU A 130 -83.74 18.65 -17.11
CA GLU A 130 -84.44 19.49 -18.09
C GLU A 130 -85.97 19.43 -17.95
N LYS A 131 -86.54 18.24 -17.72
CA LYS A 131 -87.98 18.05 -17.46
C LYS A 131 -88.39 18.66 -16.12
N LEU A 132 -87.58 18.52 -15.07
CA LEU A 132 -87.86 19.07 -13.74
C LEU A 132 -87.79 20.60 -13.76
N GLN A 133 -86.79 21.19 -14.42
CA GLN A 133 -86.68 22.63 -14.69
C GLN A 133 -87.88 23.16 -15.49
N LYS A 134 -88.41 22.39 -16.44
CA LYS A 134 -89.63 22.73 -17.19
C LYS A 134 -90.86 22.75 -16.26
N CYS A 135 -91.06 21.70 -15.47
CA CYS A 135 -92.17 21.63 -14.50
C CYS A 135 -92.07 22.73 -13.42
N LEU A 136 -90.87 23.12 -12.99
CA LEU A 136 -90.67 24.24 -12.06
C LEU A 136 -91.12 25.58 -12.66
N LYS A 137 -90.80 25.84 -13.94
CA LYS A 137 -91.26 27.04 -14.65
C LYS A 137 -92.78 27.05 -14.80
N GLU A 138 -93.36 25.94 -15.26
CA GLU A 138 -94.81 25.77 -15.36
C GLU A 138 -95.51 25.96 -14.00
N ASN A 139 -94.89 25.54 -12.90
CA ASN A 139 -95.45 25.73 -11.55
C ASN A 139 -95.38 27.20 -11.08
N GLU A 140 -94.28 27.92 -11.35
CA GLU A 140 -94.20 29.36 -11.05
C GLU A 140 -95.13 30.19 -11.96
N GLU A 141 -95.25 29.86 -13.25
CA GLU A 141 -96.22 30.47 -14.16
C GLU A 141 -97.68 30.25 -13.68
N ASN A 142 -98.01 29.04 -13.21
CA ASN A 142 -99.31 28.76 -12.59
C ASN A 142 -99.51 29.56 -11.28
N LYS A 143 -98.48 29.70 -10.45
CA LYS A 143 -98.52 30.45 -9.18
C LYS A 143 -98.68 31.96 -9.40
N ASP A 144 -98.04 32.53 -10.42
CA ASP A 144 -98.29 33.90 -10.86
C ASP A 144 -99.70 34.06 -11.44
N GLN A 145 -100.19 33.10 -12.22
CA GLN A 145 -101.55 33.14 -12.77
C GLN A 145 -102.63 33.03 -11.68
N VAL A 146 -102.44 32.20 -10.65
CA VAL A 146 -103.29 32.14 -9.45
C VAL A 146 -103.22 33.46 -8.70
N SER A 147 -102.03 34.01 -8.47
CA SER A 147 -101.84 35.31 -7.79
C SER A 147 -102.53 36.45 -8.53
N GLN A 148 -102.50 36.46 -9.86
CA GLN A 148 -103.22 37.42 -10.69
C GLN A 148 -104.74 37.25 -10.57
N ASN A 149 -105.24 36.02 -10.45
CA ASN A 149 -106.66 35.75 -10.28
C ASN A 149 -107.16 36.13 -8.88
N CYS A 150 -106.37 35.89 -7.83
CA CYS A 150 -106.67 36.38 -6.48
C CYS A 150 -106.87 37.90 -6.45
N ARG A 151 -105.97 38.68 -7.08
CA ARG A 151 -106.12 40.14 -7.19
C ARG A 151 -107.41 40.55 -7.90
N LYS A 152 -107.79 39.89 -9.00
CA LYS A 152 -109.07 40.14 -9.69
C LYS A 152 -110.29 39.85 -8.79
N HIS A 153 -110.21 38.82 -7.94
CA HIS A 153 -111.27 38.51 -6.98
C HIS A 153 -111.33 39.54 -5.84
N GLU A 154 -110.19 40.00 -5.32
CA GLU A 154 -110.10 41.10 -4.34
C GLU A 154 -110.67 42.41 -4.92
N GLU A 155 -110.31 42.75 -6.16
CA GLU A 155 -110.85 43.91 -6.91
C GLU A 155 -112.37 43.81 -7.11
N PHE A 156 -112.90 42.62 -7.43
CA PHE A 156 -114.33 42.37 -7.58
C PHE A 156 -115.08 42.47 -6.25
N LEU A 157 -114.53 41.92 -5.16
CA LEU A 157 -115.12 42.00 -3.82
C LEU A 157 -115.16 43.45 -3.32
N ALA A 158 -114.12 44.25 -3.58
CA ALA A 158 -114.10 45.68 -3.27
C ALA A 158 -115.19 46.44 -4.04
N GLN A 159 -115.37 46.17 -5.34
CA GLN A 159 -116.44 46.76 -6.14
C GLN A 159 -117.84 46.37 -5.63
N LEU A 160 -118.02 45.11 -5.22
CA LEU A 160 -119.28 44.63 -4.65
C LEU A 160 -119.60 45.29 -3.30
N HIS A 161 -118.58 45.46 -2.44
CA HIS A 161 -118.70 46.17 -1.16
C HIS A 161 -119.11 47.64 -1.36
N ASP A 162 -118.43 48.38 -2.24
CA ASP A 162 -118.76 49.78 -2.57
C ASP A 162 -120.18 49.93 -3.14
N CYS A 163 -120.73 48.90 -3.78
CA CYS A 163 -122.11 48.88 -4.26
C CYS A 163 -123.16 48.60 -3.18
N LEU A 164 -122.81 47.84 -2.13
CA LEU A 164 -123.75 47.36 -1.10
C LEU A 164 -123.78 48.23 0.17
N ASP A 165 -122.66 48.83 0.56
CA ASP A 165 -122.61 49.86 1.63
C ASP A 165 -121.66 51.02 1.25
N PRO A 166 -122.14 51.99 0.44
CA PRO A 166 -121.36 53.18 0.08
C PRO A 166 -121.09 54.13 1.26
N GLY A 167 -121.62 53.87 2.46
CA GLY A 167 -121.40 54.65 3.68
C GLY A 167 -120.15 54.24 4.46
N LYS A 168 -119.77 52.95 4.44
CA LYS A 168 -118.68 52.39 5.26
C LYS A 168 -117.32 52.29 4.55
N LYS A 169 -116.74 53.42 4.12
CA LYS A 169 -115.50 53.44 3.33
C LYS A 169 -114.17 53.11 4.06
N ASN A 170 -114.20 52.63 5.31
CA ASN A 170 -113.00 52.42 6.13
C ASN A 170 -113.01 51.16 7.03
N GLU A 171 -114.03 50.31 6.98
CA GLU A 171 -114.03 49.03 7.70
C GLU A 171 -113.86 47.88 6.70
N LYS A 172 -112.98 46.93 6.97
CA LYS A 172 -112.95 45.66 6.24
C LYS A 172 -114.08 44.77 6.76
N ALA A 173 -115.25 44.88 6.17
CA ALA A 173 -116.28 43.85 6.30
C ALA A 173 -115.75 42.51 5.77
N SER A 174 -116.19 41.40 6.36
CA SER A 174 -115.85 40.06 5.89
C SER A 174 -116.75 39.63 4.72
N ASP A 175 -116.34 38.58 4.00
CA ASP A 175 -117.19 37.95 2.99
C ASP A 175 -118.50 37.41 3.61
N GLU A 176 -118.47 37.00 4.88
CA GLU A 176 -119.65 36.59 5.64
C GLU A 176 -120.61 37.76 5.88
N ASP A 177 -120.11 38.96 6.21
CA ASP A 177 -120.92 40.17 6.36
C ASP A 177 -121.60 40.57 5.03
N LEU A 178 -120.87 40.48 3.90
CA LEU A 178 -121.41 40.74 2.57
C LEU A 178 -122.51 39.73 2.19
N ILE A 179 -122.30 38.44 2.47
CA ILE A 179 -123.30 37.38 2.24
C ILE A 179 -124.53 37.59 3.13
N LEU A 180 -124.34 37.97 4.41
CA LEU A 180 -125.44 38.30 5.32
C LEU A 180 -126.24 39.51 4.81
N LYS A 181 -125.58 40.59 4.39
CA LYS A 181 -126.24 41.79 3.86
C LYS A 181 -127.02 41.51 2.57
N LEU A 182 -126.46 40.71 1.66
CA LEU A 182 -127.17 40.25 0.46
C LEU A 182 -128.38 39.38 0.83
N GLY A 183 -128.24 38.51 1.84
CA GLY A 183 -129.31 37.68 2.38
C GLY A 183 -130.43 38.48 3.06
N GLU A 184 -130.12 39.62 3.69
CA GLU A 184 -131.12 40.57 4.21
C GLU A 184 -131.90 41.23 3.08
N LEU A 185 -131.22 41.79 2.08
CA LEU A 185 -131.86 42.43 0.92
C LEU A 185 -132.77 41.45 0.16
N CYS A 186 -132.39 40.17 0.05
CA CYS A 186 -133.25 39.13 -0.50
C CYS A 186 -134.53 38.88 0.32
N LYS A 187 -134.46 38.93 1.66
CA LYS A 187 -135.62 38.80 2.55
C LYS A 187 -136.54 40.02 2.48
N GLU A 188 -135.97 41.23 2.45
CA GLU A 188 -136.72 42.48 2.28
C GLU A 188 -137.46 42.50 0.93
N ASN A 189 -136.79 42.10 -0.16
CA ASN A 189 -137.39 41.99 -1.48
C ASN A 189 -138.57 41.00 -1.52
N ALA A 190 -138.44 39.85 -0.84
CA ALA A 190 -139.53 38.88 -0.69
C ALA A 190 -140.69 39.43 0.16
N PHE A 191 -140.40 40.15 1.23
CA PHE A 191 -141.41 40.79 2.09
C PHE A 191 -142.21 41.87 1.35
N VAL A 192 -141.54 42.78 0.62
CA VAL A 192 -142.18 43.82 -0.19
C VAL A 192 -143.06 43.21 -1.29
N LYS A 193 -142.62 42.12 -1.93
CA LYS A 193 -143.47 41.37 -2.87
C LYS A 193 -144.73 40.79 -2.21
N GLY A 194 -144.61 40.27 -0.98
CA GLY A 194 -145.76 39.83 -0.19
C GLY A 194 -146.75 40.96 0.10
N GLN A 195 -146.28 42.14 0.48
CA GLN A 195 -147.14 43.31 0.70
C GLN A 195 -147.91 43.72 -0.55
N ILE A 196 -147.25 43.72 -1.73
CA ILE A 196 -147.90 44.04 -3.01
C ILE A 196 -149.08 43.11 -3.30
N VAL A 197 -148.91 41.80 -3.10
CA VAL A 197 -149.99 40.80 -3.31
C VAL A 197 -151.19 41.10 -2.39
N THR A 198 -150.95 41.33 -1.09
CA THR A 198 -152.06 41.60 -0.15
C THR A 198 -152.83 42.89 -0.45
N LEU A 199 -152.15 43.92 -0.97
CA LEU A 199 -152.81 45.16 -1.42
C LEU A 199 -153.68 44.91 -2.67
N GLU A 200 -153.19 44.12 -3.62
CA GLU A 200 -153.92 43.77 -4.83
C GLU A 200 -155.16 42.88 -4.54
N GLU A 201 -155.09 42.01 -3.53
CA GLU A 201 -156.25 41.24 -3.04
C GLU A 201 -157.35 42.16 -2.46
N THR A 202 -157.01 43.09 -1.57
CA THR A 202 -158.00 43.98 -0.93
C THR A 202 -158.76 44.87 -1.93
N LYS A 203 -158.07 45.35 -2.97
CA LYS A 203 -158.66 46.12 -4.08
C LYS A 203 -159.81 45.35 -4.77
N ASN A 204 -159.65 44.05 -4.98
CA ASN A 204 -160.60 43.25 -5.75
C ASN A 204 -161.92 42.98 -4.99
N VAL A 205 -161.89 42.99 -3.66
CA VAL A 205 -163.08 42.77 -2.82
C VAL A 205 -164.10 43.91 -3.01
N HIS A 206 -163.65 45.16 -2.93
CA HIS A 206 -164.53 46.33 -3.05
C HIS A 206 -165.17 46.49 -4.44
N GLU A 207 -164.60 45.92 -5.51
CA GLU A 207 -165.20 45.94 -6.85
C GLU A 207 -166.41 44.99 -6.99
N MET A 208 -166.55 44.02 -6.09
CA MET A 208 -167.69 43.10 -6.08
C MET A 208 -168.91 43.71 -5.37
N GLU A 209 -168.68 44.40 -4.24
CA GLU A 209 -169.74 44.94 -3.38
C GLU A 209 -170.66 45.94 -4.12
N ALA A 210 -170.09 46.76 -5.00
CA ALA A 210 -170.83 47.76 -5.77
C ALA A 210 -171.92 47.15 -6.68
N LYS A 211 -171.65 45.99 -7.29
CA LYS A 211 -172.51 45.38 -8.33
C LYS A 211 -173.83 44.86 -7.77
N ALA A 212 -173.86 44.40 -6.53
CA ALA A 212 -175.06 43.82 -5.89
C ALA A 212 -176.20 44.82 -5.66
N SER A 213 -175.93 46.13 -5.69
CA SER A 213 -176.90 47.18 -5.36
C SER A 213 -177.95 47.46 -6.44
N GLY A 214 -177.74 47.04 -7.70
CA GLY A 214 -178.58 47.44 -8.84
C GLY A 214 -179.87 46.63 -9.02
N GLU A 215 -179.94 45.38 -8.55
CA GLU A 215 -180.97 44.41 -8.98
C GLU A 215 -182.30 44.49 -8.21
N THR A 216 -182.40 45.32 -7.17
CA THR A 216 -183.56 45.34 -6.27
C THR A 216 -184.74 46.19 -6.77
N ILE A 217 -184.53 47.06 -7.78
CA ILE A 217 -185.47 48.13 -8.15
C ILE A 217 -186.59 47.67 -9.10
N THR A 218 -186.41 46.58 -9.85
CA THR A 218 -187.22 46.24 -11.04
C THR A 218 -188.48 45.38 -10.82
N ARG A 219 -188.96 45.20 -9.58
CA ARG A 219 -189.85 44.05 -9.23
C ARG A 219 -191.26 44.37 -8.68
N LEU A 220 -191.85 45.56 -8.94
CA LEU A 220 -193.04 46.06 -8.22
C LEU A 220 -194.23 46.58 -9.08
N ALA A 221 -194.50 46.01 -10.27
CA ALA A 221 -195.23 46.76 -11.32
C ALA A 221 -196.52 46.19 -12.01
N SER A 222 -197.18 45.09 -11.57
CA SER A 222 -198.37 44.56 -12.31
C SER A 222 -199.31 43.55 -11.60
N GLU A 223 -200.64 43.82 -11.45
CA GLU A 223 -201.70 42.85 -10.99
C GLU A 223 -203.20 43.32 -11.24
N VAL A 224 -204.23 42.47 -10.94
CA VAL A 224 -205.76 42.67 -10.94
C VAL A 224 -206.51 42.28 -12.27
N ASN A 225 -207.80 41.81 -12.45
CA ASN A 225 -209.17 41.99 -11.86
C ASN A 225 -210.20 40.78 -11.95
N ARG A 226 -211.55 40.99 -12.01
CA ARG A 226 -212.72 40.05 -11.74
C ARG A 226 -214.08 40.43 -12.46
N THR A 227 -215.31 39.80 -12.40
CA THR A 227 -215.98 38.42 -12.32
C THR A 227 -217.56 38.51 -12.47
N GLN A 228 -218.34 37.38 -12.51
CA GLN A 228 -219.84 37.19 -12.23
C GLN A 228 -220.89 37.50 -13.37
N MET A 229 -222.20 37.14 -13.46
CA MET A 229 -223.29 36.25 -12.84
C MET A 229 -224.61 36.32 -13.73
N GLN A 230 -225.86 35.78 -13.53
CA GLN A 230 -226.57 34.58 -12.92
C GLN A 230 -228.09 34.94 -12.63
N ASP A 231 -229.25 34.19 -12.66
CA ASP A 231 -229.77 32.79 -12.94
C ASP A 231 -231.34 32.73 -13.25
N LEU A 232 -232.00 31.55 -13.46
CA LEU A 232 -233.49 31.31 -13.43
C LEU A 232 -233.90 29.86 -13.02
N LEU A 233 -234.40 29.65 -11.78
CA LEU A 233 -233.86 28.57 -10.93
C LEU A 233 -234.64 27.24 -10.70
N SER A 234 -235.98 27.17 -10.67
CA SER A 234 -236.62 25.99 -10.01
C SER A 234 -236.77 24.72 -10.87
N ALA A 235 -236.98 24.84 -12.19
CA ALA A 235 -236.77 23.71 -13.09
C ALA A 235 -235.26 23.42 -13.29
N VAL A 236 -234.41 24.40 -12.98
CA VAL A 236 -232.96 24.22 -12.96
C VAL A 236 -232.56 23.33 -11.78
N GLU A 237 -233.15 23.38 -10.58
CA GLU A 237 -232.77 22.55 -9.41
C GLU A 237 -232.45 21.06 -9.70
N ALA A 238 -233.22 20.39 -10.56
CA ALA A 238 -232.98 19.00 -10.97
C ALA A 238 -231.85 18.85 -12.03
N LYS A 239 -231.74 19.80 -12.96
CA LYS A 239 -230.60 19.95 -13.88
C LYS A 239 -229.33 20.32 -13.12
N GLU A 240 -229.48 21.08 -12.04
CA GLU A 240 -228.43 21.60 -11.16
C GLU A 240 -227.88 20.51 -10.24
N ALA A 241 -228.65 19.47 -9.89
CA ALA A 241 -228.10 18.29 -9.24
C ALA A 241 -227.02 17.62 -10.12
N LEU A 242 -227.33 17.42 -11.41
CA LEU A 242 -226.39 16.89 -12.41
C LEU A 242 -225.26 17.88 -12.75
N GLU A 243 -225.56 19.17 -12.91
CA GLU A 243 -224.52 20.18 -13.17
C GLU A 243 -223.59 20.40 -11.97
N ARG A 244 -224.08 20.23 -10.74
CA ARG A 244 -223.22 20.20 -9.53
C ARG A 244 -222.30 18.98 -9.53
N GLU A 245 -222.77 17.79 -9.90
CA GLU A 245 -221.90 16.62 -10.08
C GLU A 245 -220.86 16.83 -11.20
N VAL A 246 -221.27 17.31 -12.37
CA VAL A 246 -220.37 17.63 -13.50
C VAL A 246 -219.32 18.67 -13.08
N LYS A 247 -219.71 19.69 -12.32
CA LYS A 247 -218.82 20.75 -11.84
C LYS A 247 -217.84 20.22 -10.78
N ILE A 248 -218.29 19.37 -9.84
CA ILE A 248 -217.41 18.68 -8.88
C ILE A 248 -216.42 17.75 -9.60
N LEU A 249 -216.83 17.09 -10.68
CA LEU A 249 -215.95 16.26 -11.52
C LEU A 249 -214.94 17.12 -12.30
N GLN A 250 -215.34 18.29 -12.82
CA GLN A 250 -214.43 19.26 -13.44
C GLN A 250 -213.44 19.86 -12.44
N GLU A 251 -213.89 20.21 -11.24
CA GLU A 251 -213.04 20.71 -10.16
C GLU A 251 -212.03 19.64 -9.68
N ARG A 252 -212.46 18.36 -9.60
CA ARG A 252 -211.55 17.22 -9.39
C ARG A 252 -210.56 17.03 -10.53
N LEU A 253 -210.98 17.17 -11.79
CA LEU A 253 -210.09 17.07 -12.94
C LEU A 253 -209.03 18.19 -12.93
N LEU A 254 -209.44 19.44 -12.66
CA LEU A 254 -208.53 20.58 -12.53
C LEU A 254 -207.61 20.48 -11.31
N ALA A 255 -208.06 19.87 -10.20
CA ALA A 255 -207.20 19.55 -9.07
C ALA A 255 -206.18 18.46 -9.43
N GLY A 256 -206.60 17.41 -10.14
CA GLY A 256 -205.72 16.37 -10.66
C GLY A 256 -204.66 16.92 -11.63
N GLN A 257 -205.06 17.82 -12.54
CA GLN A 257 -204.14 18.51 -13.45
C GLN A 257 -203.07 19.28 -12.67
N ARG A 258 -203.48 20.14 -11.72
CA ARG A 258 -202.51 20.91 -10.90
C ARG A 258 -201.54 20.01 -10.12
N VAL A 259 -202.00 18.86 -9.60
CA VAL A 259 -201.12 17.89 -8.91
C VAL A 259 -200.14 17.24 -9.89
N TRP A 260 -200.60 16.92 -11.11
CA TRP A 260 -199.73 16.42 -12.18
C TRP A 260 -198.68 17.46 -12.60
N ASP A 261 -199.08 18.71 -12.83
CA ASP A 261 -198.20 19.83 -13.19
C ASP A 261 -197.10 20.03 -12.12
N ILE A 262 -197.47 19.96 -10.83
CA ILE A 262 -196.51 20.02 -9.71
C ILE A 262 -195.54 18.83 -9.76
N SER A 263 -196.04 17.61 -9.96
CA SER A 263 -195.18 16.41 -10.06
C SER A 263 -194.19 16.47 -11.24
N GLU A 264 -194.58 17.08 -12.36
CA GLU A 264 -193.69 17.27 -13.51
C GLU A 264 -192.57 18.27 -13.18
N GLN A 265 -192.91 19.35 -12.47
CA GLN A 265 -191.93 20.32 -11.98
C GLN A 265 -190.95 19.69 -10.98
N GLU A 266 -191.43 18.90 -10.01
CA GLU A 266 -190.58 18.15 -9.07
C GLU A 266 -189.65 17.17 -9.79
N LEU A 267 -190.16 16.43 -10.77
CA LEU A 267 -189.38 15.53 -11.62
C LEU A 267 -188.29 16.29 -12.40
N SER A 268 -188.58 17.50 -12.88
CA SER A 268 -187.60 18.36 -13.57
C SER A 268 -186.48 18.84 -12.63
N LEU A 269 -186.83 19.14 -11.37
CA LEU A 269 -185.90 19.56 -10.33
C LEU A 269 -184.98 18.42 -9.89
N LEU A 270 -185.55 17.21 -9.71
CA LEU A 270 -184.78 16.00 -9.42
C LEU A 270 -183.81 15.65 -10.56
N LYS A 271 -184.25 15.72 -11.83
CA LYS A 271 -183.37 15.53 -13.00
C LYS A 271 -182.20 16.51 -13.02
N ARG A 272 -182.44 17.80 -12.74
CA ARG A 272 -181.39 18.83 -12.65
C ARG A 272 -180.37 18.51 -11.55
N ARG A 273 -180.86 18.20 -10.34
CA ARG A 273 -180.02 17.89 -9.18
C ARG A 273 -179.19 16.61 -9.38
N SER A 274 -179.73 15.61 -10.09
CA SER A 274 -179.00 14.41 -10.48
C SER A 274 -177.81 14.73 -11.39
N LEU A 275 -178.00 15.57 -12.40
CA LEU A 275 -176.93 15.99 -13.32
C LEU A 275 -175.86 16.87 -12.65
N GLU A 276 -176.24 17.64 -11.63
CA GLU A 276 -175.30 18.42 -10.80
C GLU A 276 -174.45 17.50 -9.90
N LEU A 277 -175.06 16.50 -9.26
CA LEU A 277 -174.36 15.49 -8.47
C LEU A 277 -173.40 14.66 -9.34
N GLU A 278 -173.83 14.21 -10.52
CA GLU A 278 -173.01 13.45 -11.47
C GLU A 278 -171.77 14.24 -11.94
N LYS A 279 -171.94 15.55 -12.24
CA LYS A 279 -170.81 16.46 -12.52
C LYS A 279 -169.86 16.60 -11.32
N SER A 280 -170.39 16.74 -10.11
CA SER A 280 -169.56 16.89 -8.90
C SER A 280 -168.75 15.62 -8.58
N LEU A 281 -169.35 14.44 -8.76
CA LEU A 281 -168.70 13.15 -8.61
C LEU A 281 -167.56 12.99 -9.62
N LYS A 282 -167.80 13.33 -10.89
CA LYS A 282 -166.77 13.28 -11.92
C LYS A 282 -165.61 14.23 -11.61
N ALA A 283 -165.90 15.49 -11.24
CA ALA A 283 -164.87 16.45 -10.85
C ALA A 283 -164.02 15.95 -9.65
N SER A 284 -164.64 15.27 -8.68
CA SER A 284 -163.91 14.67 -7.56
C SER A 284 -163.02 13.48 -7.96
N VAL A 285 -163.41 12.70 -8.97
CA VAL A 285 -162.60 11.59 -9.50
C VAL A 285 -161.42 12.13 -10.33
N ASP A 286 -161.68 13.09 -11.21
CA ASP A 286 -160.65 13.73 -12.04
C ASP A 286 -159.61 14.47 -11.16
N ALA A 287 -160.04 15.13 -10.08
CA ALA A 287 -159.16 15.76 -9.10
C ALA A 287 -158.33 14.76 -8.27
N ALA A 288 -158.81 13.55 -8.04
CA ALA A 288 -158.06 12.49 -7.36
C ALA A 288 -157.05 11.78 -8.29
N ALA A 289 -157.30 11.77 -9.61
CA ALA A 289 -156.42 11.13 -10.58
C ALA A 289 -155.08 11.88 -10.76
N ALA A 290 -155.08 13.21 -10.70
CA ALA A 290 -153.88 14.04 -10.86
C ALA A 290 -152.75 13.71 -9.85
N PRO A 291 -152.95 13.76 -8.52
CA PRO A 291 -151.89 13.44 -7.56
C PRO A 291 -151.47 11.97 -7.59
N GLN A 292 -152.34 11.05 -8.00
CA GLN A 292 -151.95 9.65 -8.22
C GLN A 292 -151.03 9.49 -9.43
N SER A 293 -151.26 10.25 -10.52
CA SER A 293 -150.39 10.29 -11.68
C SER A 293 -149.01 10.88 -11.34
N GLU A 294 -148.99 11.98 -10.57
CA GLU A 294 -147.74 12.59 -10.10
C GLU A 294 -146.93 11.62 -9.23
N TYR A 295 -147.57 10.95 -8.27
CA TYR A 295 -146.96 9.94 -7.39
C TYR A 295 -146.39 8.76 -8.18
N PHE A 296 -147.10 8.28 -9.20
CA PHE A 296 -146.59 7.25 -10.11
C PHE A 296 -145.35 7.75 -10.87
N SER A 297 -145.38 8.97 -11.42
CA SER A 297 -144.24 9.56 -12.13
C SER A 297 -143.01 9.75 -11.22
N PHE A 298 -143.23 10.03 -9.93
CA PHE A 298 -142.16 10.18 -8.94
C PHE A 298 -141.52 8.82 -8.62
N ARG A 299 -142.33 7.77 -8.43
CA ARG A 299 -141.83 6.39 -8.29
C ARG A 299 -141.07 5.92 -9.51
N GLU A 300 -141.53 6.25 -10.71
CA GLU A 300 -140.85 5.90 -11.96
C GLU A 300 -139.49 6.62 -12.11
N LYS A 301 -139.41 7.91 -11.76
CA LYS A 301 -138.14 8.66 -11.68
C LYS A 301 -137.16 8.04 -10.67
N ILE A 302 -137.63 7.64 -9.49
CA ILE A 302 -136.79 6.94 -8.49
C ILE A 302 -136.32 5.59 -9.03
N ALA A 303 -137.22 4.79 -9.60
CA ALA A 303 -136.88 3.49 -10.17
C ALA A 303 -135.86 3.59 -11.32
N ALA A 304 -135.95 4.67 -12.13
CA ALA A 304 -135.00 4.97 -13.20
C ALA A 304 -133.62 5.41 -12.67
N LEU A 305 -133.56 6.20 -11.59
CA LEU A 305 -132.30 6.61 -10.95
C LEU A 305 -131.60 5.46 -10.23
N LEU A 306 -132.36 4.55 -9.60
CA LEU A 306 -131.85 3.33 -8.96
C LEU A 306 -131.47 2.22 -9.98
N ARG A 307 -131.72 2.43 -11.28
CA ARG A 307 -131.48 1.46 -12.35
C ARG A 307 -130.01 1.41 -12.76
N SER A 308 -129.23 0.59 -12.05
CA SER A 308 -127.89 0.17 -12.48
C SER A 308 -127.96 -0.60 -13.82
N SER A 309 -126.82 -0.74 -14.50
CA SER A 309 -126.68 -1.30 -15.87
C SER A 309 -127.09 -2.77 -16.08
N SER A 310 -127.67 -3.46 -15.08
CA SER A 310 -127.87 -4.91 -15.08
C SER A 310 -129.28 -5.38 -14.74
N GLY A 311 -130.32 -4.53 -14.78
CA GLY A 311 -131.69 -4.99 -14.52
C GLY A 311 -132.79 -3.94 -14.65
N THR A 312 -133.99 -4.38 -15.04
CA THR A 312 -135.19 -3.54 -15.10
C THR A 312 -135.85 -3.49 -13.73
N LEU A 313 -135.73 -2.38 -13.02
CA LEU A 313 -136.46 -2.18 -11.76
C LEU A 313 -137.96 -1.97 -12.04
N ARG A 314 -138.82 -2.67 -11.31
CA ARG A 314 -140.27 -2.40 -11.30
C ARG A 314 -140.53 -1.16 -10.41
N PRO A 315 -141.40 -0.20 -10.81
CA PRO A 315 -141.70 1.00 -10.01
C PRO A 315 -142.66 0.71 -8.83
N THR A 316 -142.28 -0.27 -8.01
CA THR A 316 -142.95 -0.73 -6.80
C THR A 316 -142.07 -0.46 -5.59
N GLU A 317 -142.68 0.02 -4.50
CA GLU A 317 -141.99 0.50 -3.29
C GLU A 317 -140.99 -0.51 -2.73
N ASP A 318 -141.44 -1.75 -2.55
CA ASP A 318 -140.63 -2.84 -1.99
C ASP A 318 -139.36 -3.08 -2.81
N ALA A 319 -139.47 -3.06 -4.15
CA ALA A 319 -138.34 -3.23 -5.06
C ALA A 319 -137.37 -2.04 -5.00
N THR A 320 -137.85 -0.81 -4.79
CA THR A 320 -136.97 0.36 -4.59
C THR A 320 -136.25 0.31 -3.25
N LEU A 321 -136.94 -0.07 -2.17
CA LEU A 321 -136.36 -0.22 -0.83
C LEU A 321 -135.38 -1.40 -0.74
N GLU A 322 -135.71 -2.52 -1.37
CA GLU A 322 -134.83 -3.68 -1.49
C GLU A 322 -133.58 -3.33 -2.30
N ARG A 323 -133.70 -2.62 -3.41
CA ARG A 323 -132.54 -2.16 -4.19
C ARG A 323 -131.62 -1.24 -3.40
N ILE A 324 -132.17 -0.34 -2.58
CA ILE A 324 -131.37 0.52 -1.68
C ILE A 324 -130.64 -0.33 -0.64
N ARG A 325 -131.30 -1.31 -0.02
CA ARG A 325 -130.67 -2.25 0.91
C ARG A 325 -129.56 -3.08 0.26
N GLU A 326 -129.74 -3.58 -0.97
CA GLU A 326 -128.68 -4.26 -1.71
C GLU A 326 -127.46 -3.35 -1.97
N MET A 327 -127.69 -2.07 -2.30
CA MET A 327 -126.60 -1.13 -2.56
C MET A 327 -125.82 -0.81 -1.29
N GLY A 328 -126.50 -0.57 -0.17
CA GLY A 328 -125.84 -0.41 1.14
C GLY A 328 -125.02 -1.64 1.53
N GLY A 329 -125.58 -2.85 1.39
CA GLY A 329 -124.84 -4.10 1.65
C GLY A 329 -123.62 -4.31 0.74
N ARG A 330 -123.68 -3.86 -0.52
CA ARG A 330 -122.52 -3.83 -1.43
C ARG A 330 -121.49 -2.76 -1.05
N GLU A 331 -121.93 -1.59 -0.59
CA GLU A 331 -121.02 -0.54 -0.11
C GLU A 331 -120.30 -0.98 1.18
N GLU A 332 -120.99 -1.60 2.12
CA GLU A 332 -120.41 -2.15 3.35
C GLU A 332 -119.47 -3.34 3.09
N SER A 333 -119.73 -4.16 2.06
CA SER A 333 -118.77 -5.20 1.65
C SER A 333 -117.54 -4.60 0.96
N GLY A 334 -117.73 -3.54 0.16
CA GLY A 334 -116.64 -2.75 -0.41
C GLY A 334 -115.76 -2.09 0.65
N LYS A 335 -116.36 -1.42 1.64
CA LYS A 335 -115.65 -0.82 2.79
C LYS A 335 -114.84 -1.85 3.57
N ARG A 336 -115.39 -3.04 3.84
CA ARG A 336 -114.66 -4.15 4.48
C ARG A 336 -113.49 -4.66 3.62
N MET A 337 -113.68 -4.77 2.30
CA MET A 337 -112.60 -5.16 1.38
C MET A 337 -111.48 -4.11 1.34
N VAL A 338 -111.82 -2.81 1.31
CA VAL A 338 -110.85 -1.72 1.37
C VAL A 338 -110.07 -1.76 2.68
N SER A 339 -110.73 -1.87 3.84
CA SER A 339 -110.04 -1.99 5.14
C SER A 339 -109.13 -3.23 5.22
N GLN A 340 -109.52 -4.34 4.59
CA GLN A 340 -108.68 -5.54 4.50
C GLN A 340 -107.44 -5.30 3.62
N LEU A 341 -107.58 -4.62 2.49
CA LEU A 341 -106.47 -4.26 1.61
C LEU A 341 -105.55 -3.22 2.26
N GLU A 342 -106.09 -2.23 2.97
CA GLU A 342 -105.31 -1.25 3.74
C GLU A 342 -104.49 -1.91 4.86
N ALA A 343 -105.07 -2.90 5.56
CA ALA A 343 -104.35 -3.71 6.53
C ALA A 343 -103.23 -4.54 5.89
N GLN A 344 -103.49 -5.19 4.74
CA GLN A 344 -102.47 -5.95 3.99
C GLN A 344 -101.36 -5.05 3.45
N ILE A 345 -101.68 -3.86 2.94
CA ILE A 345 -100.70 -2.85 2.51
C ILE A 345 -99.85 -2.40 3.70
N SER A 346 -100.47 -2.14 4.85
CA SER A 346 -99.77 -1.75 6.09
C SER A 346 -98.81 -2.85 6.57
N GLU A 347 -99.22 -4.11 6.50
CA GLU A 347 -98.37 -5.26 6.82
C GLU A 347 -97.20 -5.39 5.85
N LEU A 348 -97.44 -5.33 4.53
CA LEU A 348 -96.42 -5.42 3.50
C LEU A 348 -95.41 -4.26 3.56
N VAL A 349 -95.86 -3.04 3.85
CA VAL A 349 -94.99 -1.87 4.09
C VAL A 349 -94.15 -2.08 5.35
N GLY A 350 -94.73 -2.66 6.41
CA GLY A 350 -93.99 -3.04 7.61
C GLY A 350 -92.93 -4.13 7.34
N GLN A 351 -93.25 -5.14 6.55
CA GLN A 351 -92.31 -6.19 6.12
C GLN A 351 -91.17 -5.59 5.29
N LEU A 352 -91.48 -4.77 4.27
CA LEU A 352 -90.48 -4.08 3.43
C LEU A 352 -89.58 -3.11 4.23
N GLY A 353 -90.13 -2.43 5.24
CA GLY A 353 -89.37 -1.60 6.17
C GLY A 353 -88.39 -2.42 7.02
N ASN A 354 -88.80 -3.61 7.46
CA ASN A 354 -87.92 -4.54 8.17
C ASN A 354 -86.82 -5.11 7.24
N GLU A 355 -87.16 -5.56 6.04
CA GLU A 355 -86.21 -6.11 5.06
C GLU A 355 -85.18 -5.07 4.62
N SER A 356 -85.60 -3.86 4.24
CA SER A 356 -84.68 -2.76 3.91
C SER A 356 -83.77 -2.41 5.10
N GLY A 357 -84.30 -2.43 6.32
CA GLY A 357 -83.52 -2.32 7.55
C GLY A 357 -82.50 -3.47 7.75
N PHE A 358 -82.83 -4.72 7.36
CA PHE A 358 -81.87 -5.83 7.34
C PHE A 358 -80.81 -5.67 6.25
N HIS A 359 -81.20 -5.31 5.02
CA HIS A 359 -80.26 -5.04 3.92
C HIS A 359 -79.26 -3.94 4.28
N GLN A 360 -79.70 -2.83 4.85
CA GLN A 360 -78.81 -1.74 5.28
C GLN A 360 -77.83 -2.18 6.39
N ARG A 361 -78.28 -3.00 7.34
CA ARG A 361 -77.41 -3.58 8.39
C ARG A 361 -76.42 -4.60 7.82
N SER A 362 -76.79 -5.36 6.80
CA SER A 362 -75.91 -6.28 6.09
C SER A 362 -74.88 -5.55 5.22
N LEU A 363 -75.28 -4.49 4.52
CA LEU A 363 -74.37 -3.64 3.73
C LEU A 363 -73.32 -2.96 4.63
N GLN A 364 -73.72 -2.41 5.78
CA GLN A 364 -72.78 -1.86 6.77
C GLN A 364 -71.85 -2.91 7.37
N ARG A 365 -72.24 -4.20 7.42
CA ARG A 365 -71.35 -5.30 7.83
C ARG A 365 -70.37 -5.67 6.73
N ALA A 366 -70.81 -5.69 5.47
CA ALA A 366 -69.96 -5.91 4.30
C ALA A 366 -68.87 -4.83 4.21
N GLN A 367 -69.24 -3.54 4.23
CA GLN A 367 -68.30 -2.41 4.23
C GLN A 367 -67.29 -2.48 5.39
N LYS A 368 -67.74 -2.87 6.60
CA LYS A 368 -66.84 -3.07 7.75
C LYS A 368 -65.93 -4.29 7.61
N ALA A 369 -66.25 -5.26 6.75
CA ALA A 369 -65.37 -6.37 6.40
C ALA A 369 -64.40 -5.99 5.27
N GLU A 370 -64.87 -5.25 4.27
CA GLU A 370 -64.06 -4.72 3.16
C GLU A 370 -62.93 -3.81 3.68
N ASN A 371 -63.25 -2.80 4.50
CA ASN A 371 -62.24 -1.91 5.10
C ASN A 371 -61.20 -2.67 5.95
N ARG A 372 -61.62 -3.78 6.60
CA ARG A 372 -60.70 -4.66 7.35
C ARG A 372 -59.81 -5.48 6.42
N LEU A 373 -60.37 -5.99 5.32
CA LEU A 373 -59.63 -6.74 4.31
C LEU A 373 -58.61 -5.85 3.60
N GLU A 374 -58.96 -4.61 3.26
CA GLU A 374 -58.04 -3.59 2.74
C GLU A 374 -56.91 -3.29 3.73
N THR A 375 -57.24 -3.08 5.01
CA THR A 375 -56.23 -2.90 6.08
C THR A 375 -55.28 -4.10 6.18
N LEU A 376 -55.82 -5.32 6.13
CA LEU A 376 -55.02 -6.56 6.17
C LEU A 376 -54.18 -6.77 4.91
N GLN A 377 -54.66 -6.36 3.73
CA GLN A 377 -53.86 -6.36 2.49
C GLN A 377 -52.72 -5.33 2.54
N GLY A 378 -52.95 -4.15 3.12
CA GLY A 378 -51.89 -3.18 3.39
C GLY A 378 -50.81 -3.72 4.34
N GLN A 379 -51.22 -4.46 5.37
CA GLN A 379 -50.28 -5.14 6.29
C GLN A 379 -49.55 -6.31 5.61
N LEU A 380 -50.25 -7.12 4.80
CA LEU A 380 -49.65 -8.23 4.07
C LEU A 380 -48.58 -7.73 3.08
N THR A 381 -48.91 -6.73 2.26
CA THR A 381 -47.98 -6.18 1.26
C THR A 381 -46.78 -5.46 1.90
N HIS A 382 -46.94 -4.88 3.10
CA HIS A 382 -45.81 -4.40 3.91
C HIS A 382 -44.89 -5.54 4.33
N LEU A 383 -45.44 -6.61 4.92
CA LEU A 383 -44.68 -7.77 5.40
C LEU A 383 -44.01 -8.55 4.24
N GLU A 384 -44.65 -8.61 3.08
CA GLU A 384 -44.06 -9.14 1.83
C GLU A 384 -42.87 -8.28 1.39
N GLY A 385 -42.99 -6.95 1.44
CA GLY A 385 -41.90 -6.02 1.16
C GLY A 385 -40.73 -6.15 2.14
N GLU A 386 -41.01 -6.28 3.44
CA GLU A 386 -39.99 -6.55 4.47
C GLU A 386 -39.30 -7.89 4.24
N LEU A 387 -40.05 -8.96 3.94
CA LEU A 387 -39.51 -10.29 3.64
C LEU A 387 -38.56 -10.26 2.44
N VAL A 388 -38.98 -9.65 1.32
CA VAL A 388 -38.16 -9.48 0.11
C VAL A 388 -36.91 -8.65 0.40
N SER A 389 -37.01 -7.58 1.21
CA SER A 389 -35.84 -6.81 1.63
C SER A 389 -34.87 -7.67 2.48
N GLY A 390 -35.41 -8.55 3.32
CA GLY A 390 -34.66 -9.51 4.12
C GLY A 390 -33.96 -10.58 3.28
N ASP A 391 -34.58 -11.06 2.20
CA ASP A 391 -33.93 -11.98 1.25
C ASP A 391 -32.80 -11.29 0.48
N VAL A 392 -33.01 -10.06 -0.02
CA VAL A 392 -31.94 -9.29 -0.66
C VAL A 392 -30.77 -9.03 0.30
N LEU A 393 -31.04 -8.78 1.59
CA LEU A 393 -29.98 -8.66 2.61
C LEU A 393 -29.27 -9.99 2.88
N ARG A 394 -30.00 -11.11 2.95
CA ARG A 394 -29.42 -12.47 3.08
C ARG A 394 -28.50 -12.79 1.90
N ASP A 395 -28.92 -12.51 0.67
CA ASP A 395 -28.14 -12.81 -0.53
C ASP A 395 -26.88 -11.95 -0.65
N ASN A 396 -26.95 -10.67 -0.28
CA ASN A 396 -25.75 -9.82 -0.19
C ASN A 396 -24.76 -10.33 0.87
N LEU A 397 -25.24 -10.76 2.04
CA LEU A 397 -24.40 -11.36 3.09
C LEU A 397 -23.80 -12.71 2.64
N ASN A 398 -24.58 -13.54 1.92
CA ASN A 398 -24.09 -14.79 1.33
C ASN A 398 -23.03 -14.55 0.25
N PHE A 399 -23.19 -13.52 -0.59
CA PHE A 399 -22.22 -13.14 -1.62
C PHE A 399 -20.89 -12.69 -1.00
N GLU A 400 -20.92 -11.79 -0.01
CA GLU A 400 -19.71 -11.39 0.71
C GLU A 400 -19.09 -12.57 1.47
N LYS A 401 -19.88 -13.45 2.11
CA LYS A 401 -19.38 -14.68 2.73
C LYS A 401 -18.66 -15.59 1.72
N GLN A 402 -19.18 -15.76 0.50
CA GLN A 402 -18.48 -16.51 -0.55
C GLN A 402 -17.17 -15.84 -0.99
N LYS A 403 -17.13 -14.51 -1.02
CA LYS A 403 -15.92 -13.72 -1.35
C LYS A 403 -14.86 -13.84 -0.25
N TYR A 404 -15.23 -13.79 1.02
CA TYR A 404 -14.33 -14.08 2.15
C TYR A 404 -13.86 -15.54 2.19
N LEU A 405 -14.74 -16.51 1.88
CA LEU A 405 -14.35 -17.93 1.74
C LEU A 405 -13.27 -18.11 0.67
N LYS A 406 -13.49 -17.59 -0.55
CA LYS A 406 -12.51 -17.63 -1.65
C LYS A 406 -11.16 -17.00 -1.28
N PHE A 407 -11.18 -15.92 -0.49
CA PHE A 407 -9.95 -15.31 0.04
C PHE A 407 -9.26 -16.21 1.07
N LEU A 408 -9.99 -16.82 2.00
CA LEU A 408 -9.43 -17.78 2.96
C LEU A 408 -8.91 -19.06 2.29
N ASP A 409 -9.56 -19.54 1.22
CA ASP A 409 -9.07 -20.68 0.43
C ASP A 409 -7.72 -20.33 -0.23
N GLN A 410 -7.62 -19.18 -0.91
CA GLN A 410 -6.37 -18.69 -1.50
C GLN A 410 -5.26 -18.49 -0.45
N LEU A 411 -5.60 -17.96 0.73
CA LEU A 411 -4.65 -17.75 1.82
C LEU A 411 -4.17 -19.08 2.42
N SER A 412 -5.07 -20.06 2.52
CA SER A 412 -4.76 -21.44 2.95
C SER A 412 -3.79 -22.11 1.99
N GLU A 413 -4.01 -21.97 0.68
CA GLU A 413 -3.12 -22.47 -0.38
C GLU A 413 -1.71 -21.90 -0.25
N LYS A 414 -1.57 -20.58 -0.08
CA LYS A 414 -0.24 -19.96 0.08
C LYS A 414 0.46 -20.35 1.39
N MET A 415 -0.30 -20.70 2.43
CA MET A 415 0.23 -21.19 3.71
C MET A 415 0.42 -22.72 3.78
N LYS A 416 0.01 -23.45 2.73
CA LYS A 416 -0.03 -24.92 2.65
C LYS A 416 -0.90 -25.55 3.74
N LEU A 417 -2.11 -25.02 3.90
CA LEU A 417 -3.11 -25.45 4.88
C LEU A 417 -4.29 -26.21 4.26
N ASP A 418 -4.28 -26.42 2.94
CA ASP A 418 -5.41 -26.86 2.12
C ASP A 418 -6.20 -28.05 2.69
N GLN A 419 -5.50 -29.09 3.16
CA GLN A 419 -6.12 -30.28 3.76
C GLN A 419 -6.87 -29.94 5.06
N MET A 420 -6.26 -29.14 5.95
CA MET A 420 -6.92 -28.69 7.18
C MET A 420 -8.05 -27.69 6.86
N ALA A 421 -7.88 -26.82 5.87
CA ALA A 421 -8.93 -25.90 5.46
C ALA A 421 -10.16 -26.65 4.91
N ALA A 422 -9.97 -27.71 4.14
CA ALA A 422 -11.07 -28.55 3.63
C ALA A 422 -11.90 -29.20 4.75
N GLU A 423 -11.27 -29.55 5.87
CA GLU A 423 -11.91 -30.22 7.01
C GLU A 423 -12.49 -29.25 8.05
N LEU A 424 -12.10 -27.96 8.01
CA LEU A 424 -12.48 -26.95 9.01
C LEU A 424 -13.59 -26.00 8.52
N GLY A 425 -14.52 -25.69 9.42
CA GLY A 425 -15.53 -24.63 9.24
C GLY A 425 -14.92 -23.23 9.20
N PHE A 426 -15.65 -22.29 8.58
CA PHE A 426 -15.21 -20.92 8.29
C PHE A 426 -14.47 -20.22 9.44
N ASP A 427 -15.03 -20.26 10.65
CA ASP A 427 -14.49 -19.56 11.81
C ASP A 427 -13.12 -20.14 12.23
N MET A 428 -13.01 -21.47 12.27
CA MET A 428 -11.78 -22.18 12.64
C MET A 428 -10.67 -22.08 11.59
N ARG A 429 -11.01 -21.85 10.31
CA ARG A 429 -10.01 -21.59 9.25
C ARG A 429 -9.20 -20.33 9.54
N LEU A 430 -9.83 -19.30 10.10
CA LEU A 430 -9.15 -18.05 10.45
C LEU A 430 -8.14 -18.27 11.58
N ASP A 431 -8.52 -19.00 12.63
CA ASP A 431 -7.62 -19.33 13.76
C ASP A 431 -6.41 -20.16 13.32
N VAL A 432 -6.60 -21.13 12.42
CA VAL A 432 -5.50 -21.95 11.88
C VAL A 432 -4.58 -21.13 10.96
N VAL A 433 -5.13 -20.21 10.15
CA VAL A 433 -4.34 -19.24 9.38
C VAL A 433 -3.52 -18.32 10.29
N LEU A 434 -4.10 -17.82 11.39
CA LEU A 434 -3.40 -16.98 12.37
C LEU A 434 -2.28 -17.76 13.09
N ALA A 435 -2.57 -18.97 13.58
CA ALA A 435 -1.59 -19.85 14.20
C ALA A 435 -0.44 -20.19 13.24
N ARG A 436 -0.74 -20.47 11.97
CA ARG A 436 0.25 -20.73 10.93
C ARG A 436 1.11 -19.51 10.60
N THR A 437 0.50 -18.32 10.58
CA THR A 437 1.23 -17.05 10.42
C THR A 437 2.23 -16.86 11.56
N GLY A 438 1.82 -17.10 12.81
CA GLY A 438 2.71 -17.06 13.97
C GLY A 438 3.88 -18.05 13.87
N GLN A 439 3.63 -19.29 13.45
CA GLN A 439 4.68 -20.28 13.19
C GLN A 439 5.71 -19.78 12.16
N LEU A 440 5.25 -19.24 11.03
CA LEU A 440 6.12 -18.75 9.96
C LEU A 440 7.00 -17.59 10.43
N VAL A 441 6.43 -16.63 11.17
CA VAL A 441 7.18 -15.51 11.77
C VAL A 441 8.22 -16.00 12.79
N HIS A 442 7.90 -17.01 13.61
CA HIS A 442 8.86 -17.61 14.54
C HIS A 442 10.01 -18.34 13.81
N LEU A 443 9.71 -19.05 12.71
CA LEU A 443 10.73 -19.72 11.89
C LEU A 443 11.67 -18.71 11.21
N GLU A 444 11.11 -17.65 10.61
CA GLU A 444 11.89 -16.57 9.98
C GLU A 444 12.77 -15.84 11.01
N SER A 445 12.21 -15.47 12.17
CA SER A 445 12.96 -14.85 13.27
C SER A 445 14.12 -15.74 13.76
N SER A 446 13.88 -17.05 13.86
CA SER A 446 14.91 -18.03 14.24
C SER A 446 16.03 -18.10 13.20
N ALA A 447 15.68 -18.18 11.90
CA ALA A 447 16.65 -18.18 10.80
C ALA A 447 17.43 -16.86 10.72
N VAL A 448 16.82 -15.72 11.03
CA VAL A 448 17.51 -14.41 11.10
C VAL A 448 18.51 -14.39 12.27
N ILE A 449 18.17 -14.95 13.43
CA ILE A 449 19.07 -15.08 14.59
C ILE A 449 20.25 -16.00 14.28
N GLU A 450 20.00 -17.14 13.61
CA GLU A 450 21.05 -18.06 13.16
C GLU A 450 21.99 -17.39 12.14
N ASN A 451 21.44 -16.79 11.08
CA ASN A 451 22.21 -16.08 10.06
C ASN A 451 23.05 -14.93 10.66
N LYS A 452 22.50 -14.17 11.62
CA LYS A 452 23.22 -13.14 12.38
C LYS A 452 24.39 -13.74 13.18
N THR A 453 24.19 -14.91 13.79
CA THR A 453 25.23 -15.63 14.54
C THR A 453 26.33 -16.17 13.62
N ILE A 454 25.96 -16.75 12.47
CA ILE A 454 26.88 -17.20 11.43
C ILE A 454 27.70 -16.00 10.90
N ALA A 455 27.05 -14.88 10.59
CA ALA A 455 27.69 -13.65 10.12
C ALA A 455 28.72 -13.11 11.12
N TYR A 456 28.39 -13.03 12.42
CA TYR A 456 29.37 -12.67 13.46
C TYR A 456 30.53 -13.67 13.56
N SER A 457 30.28 -14.96 13.38
CA SER A 457 31.34 -15.98 13.38
C SER A 457 32.30 -15.81 12.19
N LEU A 458 31.77 -15.48 11.01
CA LEU A 458 32.53 -15.20 9.79
C LEU A 458 33.30 -13.88 9.89
N GLN A 459 32.69 -12.83 10.44
CA GLN A 459 33.34 -11.55 10.71
C GLN A 459 34.52 -11.72 11.68
N ARG A 460 34.36 -12.54 12.72
CA ARG A 460 35.45 -12.87 13.66
C ARG A 460 36.58 -13.63 12.96
N LYS A 461 36.25 -14.68 12.18
CA LYS A 461 37.23 -15.43 11.38
C LYS A 461 37.98 -14.52 10.40
N LEU A 462 37.28 -13.62 9.71
CA LEU A 462 37.85 -12.66 8.77
C LEU A 462 38.80 -11.68 9.47
N LYS A 463 38.41 -11.12 10.63
CA LYS A 463 39.29 -10.27 11.44
C LYS A 463 40.59 -11.01 11.81
N THR A 464 40.49 -12.23 12.34
CA THR A 464 41.68 -13.02 12.71
C THR A 464 42.56 -13.39 11.51
N GLN A 465 41.98 -13.64 10.33
CA GLN A 465 42.79 -13.86 9.12
C GLN A 465 43.44 -12.58 8.60
N LYS A 466 42.80 -11.42 8.75
CA LYS A 466 43.38 -10.10 8.43
C LYS A 466 44.57 -9.78 9.34
N GLU A 467 44.42 -9.95 10.65
CA GLU A 467 45.49 -9.78 11.65
C GLU A 467 46.69 -10.73 11.37
N ARG A 468 46.42 -11.96 10.95
CA ARG A 468 47.45 -12.93 10.52
C ARG A 468 48.15 -12.52 9.22
N LEU A 469 47.42 -11.94 8.27
CA LEU A 469 47.98 -11.45 7.01
C LEU A 469 48.88 -10.23 7.26
N GLU A 470 48.41 -9.26 8.03
CA GLU A 470 49.16 -8.06 8.45
C GLU A 470 50.45 -8.45 9.20
N SER A 471 50.37 -9.42 10.11
CA SER A 471 51.55 -9.96 10.81
C SER A 471 52.56 -10.62 9.86
N LYS A 472 52.09 -11.41 8.87
CA LYS A 472 52.94 -11.98 7.83
C LYS A 472 53.54 -10.91 6.90
N GLU A 473 52.80 -9.86 6.59
CA GLU A 473 53.27 -8.74 5.76
C GLU A 473 54.34 -7.91 6.48
N LEU A 474 54.17 -7.65 7.78
CA LEU A 474 55.20 -7.05 8.62
C LEU A 474 56.48 -7.92 8.65
N HIS A 475 56.34 -9.25 8.74
CA HIS A 475 57.49 -10.15 8.66
C HIS A 475 58.14 -10.13 7.25
N MET A 476 57.36 -10.13 6.18
CA MET A 476 57.85 -9.99 4.80
C MET A 476 58.60 -8.67 4.60
N ASN A 477 58.10 -7.57 5.15
CA ASN A 477 58.73 -6.26 5.03
C ASN A 477 60.03 -6.18 5.83
N ARG A 478 60.10 -6.79 7.02
CA ARG A 478 61.38 -6.97 7.75
C ARG A 478 62.39 -7.83 6.98
N LEU A 479 61.94 -8.89 6.31
CA LEU A 479 62.80 -9.72 5.46
C LEU A 479 63.30 -8.95 4.23
N ARG A 480 62.43 -8.21 3.53
CA ARG A 480 62.80 -7.31 2.43
C ARG A 480 63.84 -6.28 2.87
N GLN A 481 63.65 -5.66 4.04
CA GLN A 481 64.62 -4.73 4.64
C GLN A 481 65.97 -5.40 4.94
N LYS A 482 66.00 -6.61 5.53
CA LYS A 482 67.27 -7.29 5.80
C LYS A 482 67.94 -7.81 4.52
N ILE A 483 67.19 -8.19 3.49
CA ILE A 483 67.74 -8.52 2.17
C ILE A 483 68.42 -7.28 1.57
N ALA A 484 67.74 -6.14 1.52
CA ALA A 484 68.32 -4.89 1.03
C ALA A 484 69.59 -4.49 1.82
N GLN A 485 69.57 -4.62 3.14
CA GLN A 485 70.76 -4.37 3.98
C GLN A 485 71.91 -5.35 3.67
N LEU A 486 71.63 -6.65 3.46
CA LEU A 486 72.64 -7.64 3.08
C LEU A 486 73.19 -7.40 1.66
N GLU A 487 72.38 -6.87 0.76
CA GLU A 487 72.80 -6.46 -0.59
C GLU A 487 73.68 -5.21 -0.54
N GLU A 488 73.39 -4.24 0.32
CA GLU A 488 74.23 -3.07 0.60
C GLU A 488 75.56 -3.47 1.28
N GLU A 489 75.51 -4.27 2.35
CA GLU A 489 76.68 -4.87 3.03
C GLU A 489 77.58 -5.60 2.02
N LYS A 490 76.99 -6.38 1.10
CA LYS A 490 77.70 -7.07 0.01
C LYS A 490 78.31 -6.11 -1.00
N GLN A 491 77.61 -5.04 -1.38
CA GLN A 491 78.14 -4.01 -2.31
C GLN A 491 79.35 -3.29 -1.69
N VAL A 492 79.25 -2.88 -0.42
CA VAL A 492 80.35 -2.25 0.33
C VAL A 492 81.54 -3.20 0.47
N HIS A 493 81.32 -4.47 0.81
CA HIS A 493 82.39 -5.47 0.85
C HIS A 493 83.05 -5.71 -0.53
N SER A 494 82.28 -5.62 -1.62
CA SER A 494 82.78 -5.78 -2.99
C SER A 494 83.61 -4.57 -3.43
N ALA A 495 83.16 -3.34 -3.12
CA ALA A 495 83.92 -2.11 -3.33
C ALA A 495 85.24 -2.14 -2.55
N SER A 496 85.19 -2.46 -1.25
CA SER A 496 86.39 -2.66 -0.42
C SER A 496 87.33 -3.75 -0.97
N ALA A 497 86.80 -4.78 -1.63
CA ALA A 497 87.63 -5.80 -2.27
C ALA A 497 88.36 -5.23 -3.49
N ALA A 498 87.67 -4.47 -4.34
CA ALA A 498 88.27 -3.78 -5.48
C ALA A 498 89.35 -2.77 -5.03
N GLU A 499 89.08 -1.94 -4.02
CA GLU A 499 90.06 -1.03 -3.41
C GLU A 499 91.30 -1.78 -2.90
N ARG A 500 91.10 -2.90 -2.19
CA ARG A 500 92.21 -3.73 -1.69
C ARG A 500 93.03 -4.35 -2.81
N ASP A 501 92.41 -4.77 -3.91
CA ASP A 501 93.12 -5.33 -5.06
C ASP A 501 93.80 -4.27 -5.94
N GLU A 502 93.26 -3.04 -6.02
CA GLU A 502 93.97 -1.89 -6.58
C GLU A 502 95.17 -1.50 -5.69
N ALA A 503 95.01 -1.44 -4.36
CA ALA A 503 96.11 -1.22 -3.43
C ALA A 503 97.18 -2.31 -3.56
N ARG A 504 96.80 -3.59 -3.68
CA ARG A 504 97.75 -4.68 -4.00
C ARG A 504 98.43 -4.48 -5.36
N ALA A 505 97.73 -3.95 -6.36
CA ALA A 505 98.31 -3.64 -7.67
C ALA A 505 99.31 -2.46 -7.60
N THR A 506 99.06 -1.43 -6.80
CA THR A 506 100.03 -0.35 -6.55
C THR A 506 101.24 -0.84 -5.75
N ILE A 507 101.03 -1.67 -4.72
CA ILE A 507 102.10 -2.34 -3.97
C ILE A 507 102.97 -3.19 -4.92
N ARG A 508 102.38 -4.00 -5.81
CA ARG A 508 103.13 -4.77 -6.83
C ARG A 508 103.91 -3.87 -7.80
N LYS A 509 103.35 -2.71 -8.19
CA LYS A 509 104.07 -1.71 -9.02
C LYS A 509 105.25 -1.10 -8.25
N LEU A 510 105.11 -0.84 -6.94
CA LEU A 510 106.16 -0.32 -6.08
C LEU A 510 107.24 -1.38 -5.77
N GLN A 511 106.86 -2.62 -5.50
CA GLN A 511 107.80 -3.75 -5.36
C GLN A 511 108.67 -3.90 -6.61
N LYS A 512 108.08 -3.85 -7.82
CA LYS A 512 108.84 -3.85 -9.08
C LYS A 512 109.73 -2.62 -9.28
N LYS A 513 109.49 -1.48 -8.61
CA LYS A 513 110.44 -0.36 -8.56
C LYS A 513 111.56 -0.63 -7.56
N VAL A 514 111.24 -1.16 -6.38
CA VAL A 514 112.23 -1.55 -5.35
C VAL A 514 113.18 -2.63 -5.88
N GLU A 515 112.68 -3.64 -6.60
CA GLU A 515 113.49 -4.67 -7.25
C GLU A 515 114.48 -4.10 -8.29
N ARG A 516 114.08 -3.06 -9.04
CA ARG A 516 114.97 -2.37 -9.99
C ARG A 516 116.05 -1.58 -9.24
N LEU A 517 115.64 -0.75 -8.28
CA LEU A 517 116.55 0.02 -7.43
C LEU A 517 117.51 -0.89 -6.64
N GLN A 518 117.08 -2.09 -6.24
CA GLN A 518 117.94 -3.10 -5.60
C GLN A 518 118.96 -3.71 -6.56
N LYS A 519 118.63 -3.90 -7.85
CA LYS A 519 119.57 -4.35 -8.89
C LYS A 519 120.54 -3.24 -9.29
N GLU A 520 120.06 -2.01 -9.44
CA GLU A 520 120.90 -0.82 -9.65
C GLU A 520 121.89 -0.67 -8.47
N LEU A 521 121.40 -0.85 -7.22
CA LEU A 521 122.24 -0.85 -6.02
C LEU A 521 123.20 -2.05 -5.95
N SER A 522 122.86 -3.24 -6.48
CA SER A 522 123.77 -4.38 -6.51
C SER A 522 124.90 -4.13 -7.50
N VAL A 523 124.61 -3.67 -8.72
CA VAL A 523 125.60 -3.26 -9.72
C VAL A 523 126.51 -2.15 -9.17
N CYS A 524 125.96 -1.15 -8.48
CA CYS A 524 126.77 -0.13 -7.81
C CYS A 524 127.64 -0.69 -6.68
N ARG A 525 127.21 -1.74 -5.96
CA ARG A 525 128.01 -2.44 -4.94
C ARG A 525 129.11 -3.30 -5.57
N GLU A 526 128.81 -3.99 -6.67
CA GLU A 526 129.74 -4.82 -7.45
C GLU A 526 130.89 -3.94 -7.98
N LEU A 527 130.58 -2.80 -8.60
CA LEU A 527 131.55 -1.77 -9.00
C LEU A 527 132.34 -1.21 -7.80
N ASN A 528 131.70 -1.02 -6.65
CA ASN A 528 132.39 -0.57 -5.43
C ASN A 528 133.36 -1.64 -4.89
N THR A 529 133.02 -2.93 -4.98
CA THR A 529 133.94 -4.03 -4.64
C THR A 529 135.07 -4.18 -5.65
N GLU A 530 134.83 -3.96 -6.95
CA GLU A 530 135.88 -3.95 -7.97
C GLU A 530 136.87 -2.80 -7.75
N LEU A 531 136.38 -1.59 -7.42
CA LEU A 531 137.22 -0.45 -7.03
C LEU A 531 138.00 -0.72 -5.74
N LYS A 532 137.42 -1.44 -4.77
CA LYS A 532 138.14 -1.87 -3.55
C LYS A 532 139.20 -2.93 -3.83
N ALA A 533 138.98 -3.84 -4.77
CA ALA A 533 140.00 -4.80 -5.21
C ALA A 533 141.19 -4.06 -5.85
N LYS A 534 140.93 -3.18 -6.82
CA LYS A 534 141.97 -2.34 -7.44
C LYS A 534 142.73 -1.47 -6.42
N LEU A 535 142.04 -0.98 -5.38
CA LEU A 535 142.67 -0.27 -4.27
C LEU A 535 143.53 -1.20 -3.38
N ALA A 536 143.10 -2.44 -3.16
CA ALA A 536 143.88 -3.45 -2.45
C ALA A 536 145.15 -3.83 -3.22
N ASP A 537 145.07 -4.09 -4.53
CA ASP A 537 146.22 -4.36 -5.41
C ASP A 537 147.23 -3.20 -5.36
N THR A 538 146.73 -1.96 -5.43
CA THR A 538 147.54 -0.74 -5.30
C THR A 538 148.21 -0.64 -3.92
N SER A 539 147.52 -1.08 -2.85
CA SER A 539 148.09 -1.12 -1.50
C SER A 539 149.15 -2.22 -1.33
N GLU A 540 149.00 -3.36 -2.01
CA GLU A 540 149.98 -4.44 -1.99
C GLU A 540 151.27 -4.05 -2.73
N LEU A 541 151.15 -3.39 -3.87
CA LEU A 541 152.29 -2.77 -4.57
C LEU A 541 153.01 -1.77 -3.66
N LYS A 542 152.27 -0.91 -2.95
CA LYS A 542 152.83 0.04 -1.98
C LYS A 542 153.52 -0.64 -0.80
N ASN A 543 152.98 -1.76 -0.31
CA ASN A 543 153.59 -2.56 0.75
C ASN A 543 154.92 -3.20 0.28
N LYS A 544 154.95 -3.77 -0.94
CA LYS A 544 156.18 -4.30 -1.55
C LYS A 544 157.26 -3.23 -1.69
N THR A 545 156.90 -1.99 -2.07
CA THR A 545 157.84 -0.84 -2.07
C THR A 545 158.35 -0.50 -0.66
N LEU A 546 157.49 -0.55 0.36
CA LEU A 546 157.89 -0.32 1.76
C LEU A 546 158.81 -1.42 2.30
N GLU A 547 158.63 -2.68 1.90
CA GLU A 547 159.51 -3.78 2.29
C GLU A 547 160.89 -3.67 1.64
N GLN A 548 160.96 -3.33 0.36
CA GLN A 548 162.22 -2.99 -0.32
C GLN A 548 162.94 -1.82 0.38
N THR A 549 162.19 -0.78 0.80
CA THR A 549 162.74 0.36 1.54
C THR A 549 163.34 -0.06 2.89
N LYS A 550 162.64 -0.92 3.66
CA LYS A 550 163.14 -1.48 4.93
C LYS A 550 164.39 -2.35 4.76
N ALA A 551 164.49 -3.10 3.66
CA ALA A 551 165.69 -3.89 3.35
C ALA A 551 166.93 -3.00 3.13
N ILE A 552 166.77 -1.89 2.39
CA ILE A 552 167.82 -0.89 2.20
C ILE A 552 168.22 -0.23 3.54
N GLU A 553 167.25 0.12 4.38
CA GLU A 553 167.51 0.73 5.69
C GLU A 553 168.30 -0.22 6.63
N ASN A 554 168.01 -1.52 6.59
CA ASN A 554 168.73 -2.52 7.36
C ASN A 554 170.18 -2.74 6.86
N LEU A 555 170.42 -2.65 5.55
CA LEU A 555 171.76 -2.69 4.97
C LEU A 555 172.60 -1.46 5.36
N ASN A 556 172.00 -0.27 5.41
CA ASN A 556 172.69 0.92 5.94
C ASN A 556 173.04 0.74 7.44
N LYS A 557 172.13 0.20 8.25
CA LYS A 557 172.35 -0.08 9.68
C LYS A 557 173.41 -1.16 9.96
N SER A 558 173.77 -2.01 9.00
CA SER A 558 174.92 -2.92 9.12
C SER A 558 176.22 -2.27 8.65
N ARG A 559 176.18 -1.42 7.62
CA ARG A 559 177.33 -0.58 7.18
C ARG A 559 177.88 0.27 8.33
N ASP A 560 177.03 1.02 9.01
CA ASP A 560 177.40 1.91 10.13
C ASP A 560 178.04 1.15 11.31
N LYS A 561 177.72 -0.15 11.47
CA LYS A 561 178.32 -1.00 12.50
C LYS A 561 179.71 -1.48 12.10
N LEU A 562 179.94 -1.79 10.82
CA LEU A 562 181.29 -2.08 10.31
C LEU A 562 182.20 -0.85 10.46
N GLU A 563 181.69 0.32 10.09
CA GLU A 563 182.43 1.60 10.14
C GLU A 563 182.91 1.91 11.57
N LYS A 564 182.03 1.75 12.57
CA LYS A 564 182.37 1.91 14.01
C LYS A 564 183.30 0.81 14.56
N MET A 565 183.42 -0.35 13.90
CA MET A 565 184.43 -1.36 14.25
C MET A 565 185.79 -1.04 13.63
N LYS A 566 185.83 -0.47 12.41
CA LYS A 566 187.07 0.01 11.76
C LYS A 566 187.77 1.06 12.62
N GLU A 567 187.05 2.10 13.06
CA GLU A 567 187.61 3.14 13.94
C GLU A 567 188.21 2.58 15.25
N LYS A 568 187.59 1.54 15.81
CA LYS A 568 188.06 0.86 17.04
C LYS A 568 189.31 0.01 16.80
N ALA A 569 189.52 -0.49 15.59
CA ALA A 569 190.76 -1.18 15.22
C ALA A 569 191.90 -0.17 15.02
N GLU A 570 191.64 0.91 14.26
CA GLU A 570 192.63 1.95 13.96
C GLU A 570 193.16 2.63 15.23
N LYS A 571 192.27 2.96 16.19
CA LYS A 571 192.68 3.55 17.49
C LYS A 571 193.53 2.62 18.35
N LYS A 572 193.36 1.29 18.26
CA LYS A 572 194.22 0.31 18.97
C LYS A 572 195.56 0.11 18.28
N LEU A 573 195.59 0.14 16.95
CA LEU A 573 196.83 -0.01 16.18
C LEU A 573 197.79 1.18 16.42
N LEU A 574 197.24 2.37 16.71
CA LEU A 574 198.02 3.53 17.14
C LEU A 574 198.66 3.38 18.54
N SER A 575 197.96 2.86 19.56
CA SER A 575 198.56 2.71 20.90
C SER A 575 199.69 1.69 20.93
N VAL A 576 199.50 0.55 20.24
CA VAL A 576 200.54 -0.49 20.09
C VAL A 576 201.79 0.05 19.39
N LYS A 577 201.63 1.03 18.48
CA LYS A 577 202.77 1.70 17.84
C LYS A 577 203.56 2.57 18.82
N SER A 578 202.89 3.39 19.64
CA SER A 578 203.57 4.26 20.61
C SER A 578 204.32 3.49 21.70
N GLU A 579 203.79 2.35 22.16
CA GLU A 579 204.46 1.52 23.17
C GLU A 579 205.75 0.88 22.62
N LEU A 580 205.75 0.49 21.34
CA LEU A 580 206.93 -0.06 20.66
C LEU A 580 208.07 0.97 20.53
N GLU A 581 207.76 2.23 20.18
CA GLU A 581 208.75 3.30 20.05
C GLU A 581 209.43 3.63 21.41
N THR A 582 208.69 3.58 22.54
CA THR A 582 209.28 3.81 23.87
C THR A 582 210.21 2.67 24.33
N THR A 583 209.88 1.42 23.99
CA THR A 583 210.69 0.25 24.39
C THR A 583 211.94 0.09 23.52
N GLU A 584 211.90 0.47 22.25
CA GLU A 584 213.08 0.53 21.38
C GLU A 584 214.10 1.58 21.86
N HIS A 585 213.65 2.65 22.52
CA HIS A 585 214.55 3.70 23.04
C HIS A 585 215.40 3.20 24.23
N GLY A 586 214.79 2.54 25.22
CA GLY A 586 215.51 1.94 26.35
C GLY A 586 216.48 0.82 25.95
N ALA A 587 216.19 0.11 24.84
CA ALA A 587 217.09 -0.87 24.25
C ALA A 587 218.34 -0.26 23.60
N LYS A 588 218.34 1.06 23.28
CA LYS A 588 219.50 1.77 22.71
C LYS A 588 220.43 2.30 23.80
N GLU A 589 219.90 2.88 24.88
CA GLU A 589 220.74 3.42 25.99
C GLU A 589 221.59 2.36 26.72
N SER A 590 221.09 1.13 26.84
CA SER A 590 221.85 0.03 27.45
C SER A 590 222.98 -0.45 26.53
N LYS A 591 222.77 -0.40 25.21
CA LYS A 591 223.78 -0.68 24.18
C LYS A 591 224.87 0.39 24.12
N GLU A 592 224.53 1.64 24.41
CA GLU A 592 225.50 2.74 24.47
C GLU A 592 226.38 2.68 25.72
N ARG A 593 225.84 2.29 26.87
CA ARG A 593 226.65 2.00 28.07
C ARG A 593 227.69 0.89 27.85
N ALA A 594 227.41 -0.07 26.97
CA ALA A 594 228.38 -1.08 26.56
C ALA A 594 229.49 -0.56 25.62
N ARG A 595 229.28 0.59 24.95
CA ARG A 595 230.31 1.26 24.13
C ARG A 595 231.25 2.10 25.00
N ASN A 596 230.72 2.94 25.88
CA ASN A 596 231.54 3.94 26.57
C ASN A 596 232.62 3.32 27.48
N MET A 597 232.36 2.14 28.09
CA MET A 597 233.40 1.39 28.82
C MET A 597 234.49 0.82 27.91
N LEU A 598 234.18 0.48 26.67
CA LEU A 598 235.17 0.04 25.67
C LEU A 598 236.03 1.22 25.17
N GLU A 599 235.43 2.41 25.11
CA GLU A 599 236.08 3.64 24.63
C GLU A 599 237.05 4.25 25.65
N VAL A 600 236.76 4.12 26.95
CA VAL A 600 237.73 4.44 28.02
C VAL A 600 238.99 3.56 27.91
N VAL A 601 238.83 2.26 27.65
CA VAL A 601 239.96 1.33 27.42
C VAL A 601 240.75 1.66 26.14
N THR A 602 240.14 2.36 25.19
CA THR A 602 240.75 2.68 23.88
C THR A 602 241.41 4.06 23.84
N SER A 603 240.97 5.02 24.66
CA SER A 603 241.44 6.41 24.63
C SER A 603 242.79 6.59 25.33
N GLU A 604 243.06 5.89 26.43
CA GLU A 604 244.39 5.85 27.07
C GLU A 604 245.47 5.26 26.13
N MET A 605 245.08 4.42 25.18
CA MET A 605 245.98 3.83 24.18
C MET A 605 246.34 4.81 23.03
N LYS A 606 245.65 5.96 22.91
CA LYS A 606 245.77 6.86 21.76
C LYS A 606 246.52 8.17 22.05
N THR A 607 246.43 8.70 23.27
CA THR A 607 247.22 9.86 23.73
C THR A 607 248.72 9.57 23.82
N LEU A 608 249.11 8.29 23.85
CA LEU A 608 250.51 7.84 23.76
C LEU A 608 251.02 7.67 22.31
N LYS A 609 250.20 7.94 21.28
CA LYS A 609 250.55 7.70 19.87
C LYS A 609 250.78 8.96 19.03
N GLN A 610 250.00 10.03 19.24
CA GLN A 610 249.93 11.14 18.27
C GLN A 610 250.55 12.46 18.78
N SER A 611 251.67 12.35 19.50
CA SER A 611 252.60 13.43 19.84
C SER A 611 253.89 13.40 19.00
N LEU A 612 253.86 12.72 17.85
CA LEU A 612 255.03 12.44 17.00
C LEU A 612 254.85 12.84 15.51
N GLU A 613 253.69 13.38 15.13
CA GLU A 613 253.26 13.47 13.73
C GLU A 613 253.11 14.91 13.19
N GLU A 614 253.16 15.94 14.06
CA GLU A 614 253.01 17.37 13.72
C GLU A 614 254.24 18.00 13.01
N LEU A 615 254.93 17.24 12.14
CA LEU A 615 256.25 17.60 11.59
C LEU A 615 256.37 17.43 10.06
N VAL A 616 255.24 17.27 9.34
CA VAL A 616 255.23 16.95 7.90
C VAL A 616 254.56 18.04 7.03
N ASP A 617 253.42 18.60 7.45
CA ASP A 617 252.55 19.40 6.57
C ASP A 617 253.02 20.84 6.29
N PHE A 618 254.05 21.32 7.00
CA PHE A 618 254.70 22.62 6.69
C PHE A 618 255.25 22.66 5.25
N ARG A 619 255.57 21.49 4.70
CA ARG A 619 256.43 21.25 3.53
C ARG A 619 255.85 21.59 2.17
N GLU A 620 254.52 21.56 2.03
CA GLU A 620 253.87 21.59 0.70
C GLU A 620 253.48 23.00 0.26
N VAL A 621 252.90 23.80 1.17
CA VAL A 621 252.55 25.22 0.97
C VAL A 621 253.72 26.05 0.46
N VAL A 622 254.92 25.64 0.88
CA VAL A 622 256.18 26.33 0.65
C VAL A 622 256.55 26.18 -0.83
N SER A 623 256.43 24.99 -1.44
CA SER A 623 256.98 24.67 -2.78
C SER A 623 256.53 25.53 -3.97
N GLN A 624 255.30 26.05 -3.99
CA GLN A 624 254.77 26.72 -5.18
C GLN A 624 255.26 28.17 -5.38
N MET A 625 255.62 28.91 -4.31
CA MET A 625 255.85 30.36 -4.43
C MET A 625 257.24 30.77 -4.95
N LEU A 626 258.05 29.82 -5.45
CA LEU A 626 259.38 30.07 -6.03
C LEU A 626 259.46 29.91 -7.56
N GLY A 627 258.42 29.42 -8.22
CA GLY A 627 258.46 29.13 -9.66
C GLY A 627 259.35 27.93 -10.05
N LEU A 628 259.70 27.07 -9.09
CA LEU A 628 260.35 25.78 -9.38
C LEU A 628 259.39 24.89 -10.17
N ASN A 629 259.90 24.32 -11.26
CA ASN A 629 259.07 23.83 -12.35
C ASN A 629 258.61 22.38 -12.12
N VAL A 630 257.32 22.13 -12.38
CA VAL A 630 256.84 21.12 -13.34
C VAL A 630 257.77 19.89 -13.51
N THR A 631 257.64 18.89 -12.64
CA THR A 631 256.89 17.64 -12.96
C THR A 631 257.03 16.52 -11.92
N SER A 632 258.22 16.30 -11.37
CA SER A 632 258.58 14.99 -10.81
C SER A 632 258.79 14.94 -9.30
N LEU A 633 257.90 14.21 -8.62
CA LEU A 633 258.19 13.54 -7.34
C LEU A 633 258.61 14.52 -6.20
N THR A 634 259.29 13.96 -5.21
CA THR A 634 260.19 14.60 -4.22
C THR A 634 260.65 16.06 -4.43
N LEU A 635 260.25 16.99 -3.54
CA LEU A 635 261.03 18.21 -3.22
C LEU A 635 260.68 18.77 -1.80
N PRO A 636 261.54 19.57 -1.12
CA PRO A 636 261.47 19.80 0.35
C PRO A 636 261.28 21.26 0.84
N ASP A 637 261.02 21.38 2.15
CA ASP A 637 260.81 22.62 2.93
C ASP A 637 261.83 23.74 2.74
N TYR A 638 263.13 23.39 2.73
CA TYR A 638 264.19 24.37 3.03
C TYR A 638 264.38 25.47 1.97
N GLU A 639 263.74 25.33 0.80
CA GLU A 639 263.88 26.24 -0.33
C GLU A 639 263.08 27.55 -0.18
N ILE A 640 261.80 27.51 0.23
CA ILE A 640 260.85 28.54 -0.24
C ILE A 640 260.36 29.57 0.80
N PHE A 641 260.41 29.35 2.12
CA PHE A 641 260.06 30.46 3.03
C PHE A 641 261.09 31.61 3.01
N LYS A 642 262.32 31.31 2.54
CA LYS A 642 263.33 32.30 2.13
C LYS A 642 262.87 33.20 0.95
N CYS A 643 261.71 32.93 0.36
CA CYS A 643 261.08 33.70 -0.72
C CYS A 643 259.73 34.33 -0.35
N LEU A 644 259.00 33.84 0.68
CA LEU A 644 257.87 34.60 1.23
C LEU A 644 258.32 35.73 2.17
N GLU A 645 259.54 35.67 2.72
CA GLU A 645 260.27 36.84 3.27
C GLU A 645 260.44 38.01 2.27
N ARG A 646 260.02 37.87 1.00
CA ARG A 646 260.27 38.85 -0.07
C ARG A 646 259.03 39.52 -0.68
N LEU A 647 257.82 38.97 -0.50
CA LEU A 647 256.59 39.51 -1.15
C LEU A 647 255.76 40.49 -0.29
N ILE A 648 256.29 40.86 0.88
CA ILE A 648 255.67 41.59 2.02
C ILE A 648 254.83 42.86 1.70
N HIS A 649 254.95 43.49 0.53
CA HIS A 649 255.02 44.96 0.45
C HIS A 649 253.87 45.74 -0.27
N SER A 650 252.70 45.18 -0.60
CA SER A 650 251.75 45.88 -1.51
C SER A 650 250.38 46.32 -0.97
N HIS A 651 249.47 45.41 -0.56
CA HIS A 651 248.10 45.79 -0.17
C HIS A 651 247.61 45.17 1.13
N GLN A 652 246.77 45.93 1.85
CA GLN A 652 246.57 45.84 3.29
C GLN A 652 245.09 46.10 3.65
N HIS A 653 244.65 45.49 4.75
CA HIS A 653 243.28 45.51 5.31
C HIS A 653 242.21 44.85 4.41
N HIS A 654 241.58 43.74 4.81
CA HIS A 654 240.76 43.48 6.01
C HIS A 654 239.39 44.18 6.00
N PHE A 655 238.41 43.41 6.50
CA PHE A 655 237.26 43.84 7.31
C PHE A 655 236.84 45.33 7.27
N VAL A 656 235.55 45.57 7.06
CA VAL A 656 234.71 45.92 8.22
C VAL A 656 233.22 45.55 8.02
N THR A 657 232.68 45.02 9.11
CA THR A 657 231.30 44.63 9.40
C THR A 657 230.29 45.79 9.26
N CYS A 658 229.11 45.54 8.67
CA CYS A 658 227.95 46.46 8.67
C CYS A 658 226.67 45.66 8.32
N ALA A 659 225.64 45.44 9.14
CA ALA A 659 225.30 45.79 10.53
C ALA A 659 225.01 47.28 10.83
N CYS A 660 223.78 47.60 11.31
CA CYS A 660 223.50 48.38 12.55
C CYS A 660 222.02 48.82 12.78
N LEU A 661 221.54 48.69 14.03
CA LEU A 661 220.62 49.60 14.80
C LEU A 661 219.15 49.77 14.31
N LYS A 662 218.11 50.15 15.08
CA LYS A 662 217.78 50.53 16.51
C LYS A 662 216.22 50.41 16.67
N ASP A 663 215.47 50.55 17.78
CA ASP A 663 215.55 50.79 19.26
C ASP A 663 214.34 50.01 19.89
N VAL A 664 214.16 49.67 21.18
CA VAL A 664 214.21 50.31 22.54
C VAL A 664 213.01 51.23 22.92
N THR A 665 212.01 50.66 23.62
CA THR A 665 211.09 51.25 24.65
C THR A 665 210.32 50.08 25.32
N THR A 666 210.02 49.91 26.63
CA THR A 666 209.54 50.75 27.76
C THR A 666 208.08 51.26 27.68
N ARG A 667 207.12 50.59 28.38
CA ARG A 667 206.30 51.17 29.49
C ARG A 667 205.06 50.34 29.94
N GLN A 668 204.78 50.46 31.25
CA GLN A 668 203.48 50.57 31.96
C GLN A 668 202.43 49.43 32.02
N ASP A 669 202.04 49.16 33.27
CA ASP A 669 200.68 49.05 33.85
C ASP A 669 199.64 48.08 33.23
N GLY A 670 199.21 47.07 34.02
CA GLY A 670 198.21 46.08 33.56
C GLY A 670 197.64 45.06 34.57
N HIS A 671 197.73 45.30 35.88
CA HIS A 671 196.83 44.63 36.85
C HIS A 671 195.40 45.20 36.68
N PRO A 672 194.27 44.55 37.10
CA PRO A 672 194.21 43.41 38.02
C PRO A 672 193.16 42.28 37.72
N GLN A 673 193.36 41.11 38.34
CA GLN A 673 192.43 40.34 39.19
C GLN A 673 190.89 40.28 38.91
N GLY A 674 190.34 39.06 38.81
CA GLY A 674 188.89 38.77 38.95
C GLY A 674 188.42 37.49 38.23
N HIS A 675 188.62 36.28 38.77
CA HIS A 675 187.75 35.51 39.68
C HIS A 675 186.53 34.77 39.05
N LEU A 676 186.60 33.42 39.10
CA LEU A 676 185.51 32.44 39.38
C LEU A 676 184.34 32.33 38.34
N GLN A 677 183.66 31.18 38.16
CA GLN A 677 183.67 29.92 38.91
C GLN A 677 183.34 28.66 38.04
N LEU A 678 183.62 27.49 38.63
CA LEU A 678 183.14 26.10 38.43
C LEU A 678 181.79 25.88 37.69
N LEU A 679 181.42 24.70 37.16
CA LEU A 679 181.96 23.30 37.15
C LEU A 679 181.87 22.77 35.69
N HIS A 680 182.69 21.86 35.16
CA HIS A 680 183.55 20.77 35.68
C HIS A 680 182.85 19.43 35.98
#